data_AF-A0A6P0RTE8-F1
#
_entry.id   AF-A0A6P0RTE8-F1
#
_cell.length_a   1.000
_cell.length_b   1.000
_cell.length_c   1.000
_cell.angle_alpha   90.00
_cell.angle_beta   90.00
_cell.angle_gamma   90.00
#
_symmetry.space_group_name_H-M   'P 1'
#
loop_
_entity.id
_entity.type
_entity.pdbx_description
1 polymer ?
#
loop_
_entity_poly.entity_id
_entity_poly.type
_entity_poly.pdbx_seq_one_letter_code
_entity_poly.pdbx_strand_id
1 'polypeptide(L)'
;MATIPSDPLFRNQWHLQNTTPGLLDLNVVDVWDDYTGVGVQVAVIDDALQYTHPDLDGNYSVIKDWDFRDNDNNPSGLSSESHGTAVAGIIGANEGNGIGGVGVAYDSTIFGFRGLSFRNVTDAINNASGLLQTAGVNREADVVNMSLGTRGIFVDRESIAAFSALNTAIDNAVIFGRDGLGTILVKSAGNSRSINSDTNASSWNANPHTISVAAVNQNGFVSSYSTHGASVLVSGFGTPGQVVTTDRVGSAGYTFGDYTSGFNGTSAAAPMVSGVVALMLEANPNLGWRDVQEILAYSARHVGTNIGFGTNGSEEYAWKFNGANNWNGGGLHFSNDYGFGLVDAKAAVRLAETWGSNSQTSANDTTIFRNFLDTSRRINIGNNSFGGTSFSQFIGSNIDIEHVEVDINFTQWHDLGDLEIRLISPDGTSSILIDNSGENNGRFSGGFGSGRWEFFSNEFRGEETFGNWTVQIFDADSNTISPITINDIDITFYGKAASNNDTFIFTEEYSDYDGLFGHTSSINGGIGIDTINAAAVDSNTTINLTTGIGSIDGVAITTSGIENLIGGDGNDSLSGNAANNRLLGMRGNDSISGYGGDDYIDGGAGNDTLMGNEGDDLLLGGIGNDTLTGGSGVDDFWFTSSSHGVDNITDFAVGDMFRISNSGFNSSVAGISDLVNGITSAVNGIANLGSSVGFRYFSSSGNIYFDSDGGDFSSGNTLLATLSNKPFLGTLLNSIEVV
;
A
#
# COMPACT_ATOMS: atom_id res chain seq x y z
N MET A 1 -16.60 -6.34 -15.80
CA MET A 1 -15.83 -7.58 -16.00
C MET A 1 -14.52 -7.14 -16.59
N ALA A 2 -13.44 -7.36 -15.85
CA ALA A 2 -12.12 -6.86 -16.20
C ALA A 2 -11.59 -7.41 -17.52
N THR A 3 -10.78 -6.60 -18.19
CA THR A 3 -10.17 -6.99 -19.47
C THR A 3 -9.06 -8.00 -19.19
N ILE A 4 -9.28 -9.25 -19.59
CA ILE A 4 -8.30 -10.33 -19.38
C ILE A 4 -7.18 -10.26 -20.43
N PRO A 5 -5.89 -10.29 -20.03
CA PRO A 5 -4.79 -10.32 -20.96
C PRO A 5 -4.84 -11.48 -21.97
N SER A 6 -4.36 -11.21 -23.18
CA SER A 6 -4.41 -12.17 -24.28
C SER A 6 -3.18 -13.07 -24.39
N ASP A 7 -2.17 -12.83 -23.56
CA ASP A 7 -0.85 -13.46 -23.64
C ASP A 7 -0.88 -14.97 -23.37
N PRO A 8 -0.14 -15.79 -24.14
CA PRO A 8 -0.30 -17.24 -24.14
C PRO A 8 -0.09 -17.94 -22.79
N LEU A 9 0.78 -17.39 -21.93
CA LEU A 9 1.10 -17.95 -20.61
C LEU A 9 0.32 -17.30 -19.47
N PHE A 10 -0.50 -16.27 -19.71
CA PHE A 10 -1.30 -15.63 -18.65
C PHE A 10 -2.15 -16.64 -17.89
N ARG A 11 -2.77 -17.59 -18.60
CA ARG A 11 -3.58 -18.67 -17.98
C ARG A 11 -2.76 -19.62 -17.08
N ASN A 12 -1.44 -19.60 -17.18
CA ASN A 12 -0.54 -20.36 -16.32
C ASN A 12 -0.03 -19.53 -15.13
N GLN A 13 -0.21 -18.21 -15.14
CA GLN A 13 0.12 -17.29 -14.04
C GLN A 13 -0.99 -17.28 -13.00
N TRP A 14 -1.17 -18.42 -12.33
CA TRP A 14 -2.17 -18.61 -11.28
C TRP A 14 -2.06 -17.59 -10.13
N HIS A 15 -0.89 -16.98 -9.94
CA HIS A 15 -0.67 -15.94 -8.94
C HIS A 15 -1.31 -14.61 -9.32
N LEU A 16 -1.59 -14.35 -10.61
CA LEU A 16 -2.31 -13.16 -11.07
C LEU A 16 -3.82 -13.44 -11.10
N GLN A 17 -4.21 -14.62 -11.59
CA GLN A 17 -5.60 -15.06 -11.62
C GLN A 17 -5.72 -16.56 -11.40
N ASN A 18 -6.48 -16.95 -10.39
CA ASN A 18 -6.77 -18.34 -10.12
C ASN A 18 -8.26 -18.63 -10.31
N THR A 19 -8.60 -19.31 -11.40
CA THR A 19 -9.99 -19.66 -11.69
C THR A 19 -10.46 -20.92 -10.95
N THR A 20 -9.63 -21.52 -10.10
CA THR A 20 -9.97 -22.74 -9.35
C THR A 20 -10.53 -22.37 -7.98
N PRO A 21 -11.80 -22.73 -7.66
CA PRO A 21 -12.40 -22.39 -6.38
C PRO A 21 -11.56 -22.85 -5.18
N GLY A 22 -11.32 -21.93 -4.24
CA GLY A 22 -10.57 -22.17 -3.01
C GLY A 22 -9.05 -22.10 -3.14
N LEU A 23 -8.51 -21.80 -4.33
CA LEU A 23 -7.11 -21.42 -4.48
C LEU A 23 -6.99 -19.90 -4.56
N LEU A 24 -5.83 -19.40 -4.15
CA LEU A 24 -5.58 -17.96 -4.03
C LEU A 24 -4.82 -17.42 -5.25
N ASP A 25 -4.94 -16.11 -5.44
CA ASP A 25 -4.15 -15.25 -6.33
C ASP A 25 -3.93 -13.89 -5.66
N LEU A 26 -3.28 -12.95 -6.35
CA LEU A 26 -2.97 -11.60 -5.84
C LEU A 26 -4.18 -10.66 -5.85
N ASN A 27 -5.33 -11.07 -6.39
CA ASN A 27 -6.49 -10.20 -6.61
C ASN A 27 -6.15 -8.94 -7.44
N VAL A 28 -5.37 -9.11 -8.52
CA VAL A 28 -4.85 -7.97 -9.31
C VAL A 28 -5.65 -7.67 -10.57
N VAL A 29 -6.37 -8.65 -11.12
CA VAL A 29 -7.03 -8.50 -12.42
C VAL A 29 -8.07 -7.37 -12.42
N ASP A 30 -8.81 -7.21 -11.32
CA ASP A 30 -9.82 -6.15 -11.22
C ASP A 30 -9.21 -4.75 -11.00
N VAL A 31 -7.90 -4.68 -10.71
CA VAL A 31 -7.16 -3.42 -10.62
C VAL A 31 -6.78 -2.89 -12.00
N TRP A 32 -6.51 -3.78 -12.97
CA TRP A 32 -5.99 -3.41 -14.29
C TRP A 32 -6.98 -2.65 -15.18
N ASP A 33 -8.26 -2.62 -14.82
CA ASP A 33 -9.21 -1.71 -15.47
C ASP A 33 -8.91 -0.23 -15.13
N ASP A 34 -8.22 0.02 -14.01
CA ASP A 34 -7.92 1.37 -13.49
C ASP A 34 -6.42 1.71 -13.53
N TYR A 35 -5.55 0.77 -13.12
CA TYR A 35 -4.11 1.01 -12.94
C TYR A 35 -3.28 -0.18 -13.42
N THR A 36 -2.20 0.10 -14.14
CA THR A 36 -1.34 -0.92 -14.78
C THR A 36 0.16 -0.70 -14.49
N GLY A 37 0.47 0.31 -13.68
CA GLY A 37 1.81 0.76 -13.28
C GLY A 37 2.31 1.98 -14.06
N VAL A 38 1.46 2.64 -14.86
CA VAL A 38 1.89 3.72 -15.75
C VAL A 38 2.55 4.85 -14.97
N GLY A 39 3.68 5.33 -15.47
CA GLY A 39 4.41 6.47 -14.88
C GLY A 39 5.26 6.12 -13.66
N VAL A 40 5.18 4.87 -13.16
CA VAL A 40 5.99 4.40 -12.04
C VAL A 40 7.28 3.73 -12.53
N GLN A 41 8.40 4.05 -11.89
CA GLN A 41 9.72 3.55 -12.26
C GLN A 41 10.22 2.52 -11.24
N VAL A 42 10.47 1.29 -11.69
CA VAL A 42 10.90 0.18 -10.83
C VAL A 42 12.31 -0.29 -11.20
N ALA A 43 13.24 -0.16 -10.27
CA ALA A 43 14.60 -0.67 -10.40
C ALA A 43 14.73 -2.08 -9.82
N VAL A 44 15.44 -2.97 -10.53
CA VAL A 44 15.76 -4.32 -10.05
C VAL A 44 17.26 -4.42 -9.79
N ILE A 45 17.63 -4.63 -8.52
CA ILE A 45 19.02 -4.86 -8.11
C ILE A 45 19.27 -6.37 -8.00
N ASP A 46 20.00 -6.93 -8.97
CA ASP A 46 20.17 -8.38 -9.07
C ASP A 46 21.48 -8.81 -9.78
N ASP A 47 21.53 -10.07 -10.22
CA ASP A 47 22.68 -10.73 -10.83
C ASP A 47 22.91 -10.34 -12.29
N ALA A 48 21.84 -10.19 -13.07
CA ALA A 48 21.79 -9.66 -14.42
C ALA A 48 20.34 -9.54 -14.92
N LEU A 49 20.12 -8.59 -15.84
CA LEU A 49 18.84 -8.38 -16.51
C LEU A 49 19.03 -8.38 -18.03
N GLN A 50 18.34 -9.29 -18.72
CA GLN A 50 18.31 -9.28 -20.18
C GLN A 50 17.29 -8.24 -20.69
N TYR A 51 17.71 -6.99 -20.80
CA TYR A 51 16.86 -5.88 -21.28
C TYR A 51 16.33 -6.08 -22.72
N THR A 52 16.96 -6.96 -23.51
CA THR A 52 16.50 -7.32 -24.87
C THR A 52 15.48 -8.46 -24.88
N HIS A 53 14.97 -8.89 -23.72
CA HIS A 53 13.94 -9.92 -23.69
C HIS A 53 12.67 -9.39 -24.38
N PRO A 54 12.09 -10.10 -25.35
CA PRO A 54 10.93 -9.61 -26.12
C PRO A 54 9.69 -9.28 -25.27
N ASP A 55 9.62 -9.86 -24.07
CA ASP A 55 8.54 -9.62 -23.11
C ASP A 55 8.85 -8.52 -22.09
N LEU A 56 10.01 -7.86 -22.19
CA LEU A 56 10.40 -6.74 -21.32
C LEU A 56 10.68 -5.47 -22.13
N ASP A 57 11.16 -5.59 -23.36
CA ASP A 57 11.73 -4.50 -24.14
C ASP A 57 10.80 -3.29 -24.40
N GLY A 58 9.48 -3.51 -24.46
CA GLY A 58 8.46 -2.48 -24.57
C GLY A 58 8.51 -1.41 -23.47
N ASN A 59 8.65 -1.83 -22.21
CA ASN A 59 8.60 -0.97 -21.03
C ASN A 59 9.96 -0.84 -20.30
N TYR A 60 11.04 -1.34 -20.91
CA TYR A 60 12.38 -1.32 -20.32
C TYR A 60 13.18 -0.04 -20.64
N SER A 61 13.79 0.57 -19.62
CA SER A 61 14.63 1.76 -19.76
C SER A 61 16.13 1.43 -19.78
N VAL A 62 16.67 1.21 -20.98
CA VAL A 62 18.11 0.97 -21.20
C VAL A 62 19.02 2.15 -20.84
N ILE A 63 18.44 3.36 -20.73
CA ILE A 63 19.20 4.56 -20.36
C ILE A 63 19.54 4.53 -18.87
N LYS A 64 18.63 4.00 -18.04
CA LYS A 64 18.78 3.96 -16.58
C LYS A 64 19.63 2.80 -16.10
N ASP A 65 19.93 1.82 -16.94
CA ASP A 65 20.74 0.67 -16.57
C ASP A 65 22.13 1.03 -16.04
N TRP A 66 22.63 0.15 -15.17
CA TRP A 66 24.03 0.15 -14.80
C TRP A 66 24.53 -1.23 -14.36
N ASP A 67 25.73 -1.58 -14.80
CA ASP A 67 26.48 -2.73 -14.32
C ASP A 67 27.57 -2.28 -13.35
N PHE A 68 27.35 -2.48 -12.05
CA PHE A 68 28.32 -2.14 -11.00
C PHE A 68 29.47 -3.14 -10.91
N ARG A 69 29.35 -4.32 -11.54
CA ARG A 69 30.40 -5.34 -11.55
C ARG A 69 31.43 -5.05 -12.63
N ASP A 70 30.98 -4.69 -13.81
CA ASP A 70 31.83 -4.46 -14.98
C ASP A 70 32.02 -2.95 -15.30
N ASN A 71 31.29 -2.08 -14.60
CA ASN A 71 31.36 -0.62 -14.68
C ASN A 71 31.02 -0.08 -16.08
N ASP A 72 29.89 -0.52 -16.61
CA ASP A 72 29.30 -0.08 -17.88
C ASP A 72 27.76 0.01 -17.78
N ASN A 73 27.10 0.28 -18.90
CA ASN A 73 25.64 0.44 -18.98
C ASN A 73 24.91 -0.82 -19.46
N ASN A 74 25.53 -2.01 -19.36
CA ASN A 74 24.95 -3.25 -19.85
C ASN A 74 24.69 -4.24 -18.70
N PRO A 75 23.44 -4.35 -18.21
CA PRO A 75 23.13 -5.21 -17.07
C PRO A 75 22.98 -6.69 -17.47
N SER A 76 23.17 -7.04 -18.75
CA SER A 76 22.83 -8.37 -19.28
C SER A 76 23.70 -9.50 -18.75
N GLY A 77 24.89 -9.24 -18.22
CA GLY A 77 25.74 -10.24 -17.58
C GLY A 77 25.99 -11.52 -18.41
N LEU A 78 26.17 -12.63 -17.71
CA LEU A 78 26.47 -13.95 -18.27
C LEU A 78 25.20 -14.78 -18.50
N SER A 79 25.28 -15.82 -19.34
CA SER A 79 24.15 -16.71 -19.63
C SER A 79 23.62 -17.52 -18.43
N SER A 80 24.41 -17.64 -17.36
CA SER A 80 24.01 -18.30 -16.12
C SER A 80 23.35 -17.36 -15.10
N GLU A 81 23.34 -16.06 -15.37
CA GLU A 81 22.77 -15.03 -14.49
C GLU A 81 21.37 -14.69 -15.03
N SER A 82 20.37 -15.46 -14.59
CA SER A 82 18.98 -15.36 -15.07
C SER A 82 18.02 -14.86 -14.02
N HIS A 83 18.47 -14.70 -12.77
CA HIS A 83 17.60 -14.41 -11.64
C HIS A 83 16.93 -13.05 -11.80
N GLY A 84 17.68 -11.98 -12.10
CA GLY A 84 17.14 -10.64 -12.31
C GLY A 84 16.18 -10.54 -13.50
N THR A 85 16.36 -11.35 -14.55
CA THR A 85 15.43 -11.40 -15.70
C THR A 85 14.08 -12.00 -15.30
N ALA A 86 14.07 -13.03 -14.46
CA ALA A 86 12.84 -13.62 -13.94
C ALA A 86 12.10 -12.70 -12.95
N VAL A 87 12.86 -11.99 -12.10
CA VAL A 87 12.34 -10.95 -11.19
C VAL A 87 11.66 -9.84 -11.98
N ALA A 88 12.31 -9.32 -13.02
CA ALA A 88 11.77 -8.26 -13.87
C ALA A 88 10.44 -8.66 -14.55
N GLY A 89 10.31 -9.90 -15.04
CA GLY A 89 9.07 -10.37 -15.68
C GLY A 89 7.89 -10.48 -14.74
N ILE A 90 8.11 -10.79 -13.45
CA ILE A 90 7.02 -10.79 -12.46
C ILE A 90 6.49 -9.38 -12.24
N ILE A 91 7.38 -8.39 -12.25
CA ILE A 91 7.00 -6.98 -12.03
C ILE A 91 6.30 -6.43 -13.28
N GLY A 92 6.94 -6.53 -14.46
CA GLY A 92 6.55 -5.77 -15.64
C GLY A 92 6.81 -6.46 -16.97
N ALA A 93 6.50 -7.76 -17.10
CA ALA A 93 6.38 -8.36 -18.42
C ALA A 93 5.23 -7.68 -19.20
N ASN A 94 5.46 -7.36 -20.47
CA ASN A 94 4.56 -6.58 -21.32
C ASN A 94 3.22 -7.29 -21.53
N GLU A 95 2.10 -6.58 -21.46
CA GLU A 95 0.78 -7.08 -21.81
C GLU A 95 0.51 -6.96 -23.32
N GLY A 96 -0.26 -7.90 -23.87
CA GLY A 96 -0.92 -7.75 -25.17
C GLY A 96 0.00 -7.87 -26.38
N ASN A 97 1.23 -8.36 -26.20
CA ASN A 97 2.22 -8.53 -27.27
C ASN A 97 2.12 -9.89 -27.98
N GLY A 98 1.32 -10.83 -27.44
CA GLY A 98 1.05 -12.13 -28.02
C GLY A 98 2.14 -13.18 -27.79
N ILE A 99 3.04 -12.94 -26.84
CA ILE A 99 4.07 -13.87 -26.37
C ILE A 99 4.04 -13.92 -24.84
N GLY A 100 4.69 -14.92 -24.24
CA GLY A 100 4.93 -14.89 -22.80
C GLY A 100 3.71 -14.76 -21.90
N GLY A 101 3.92 -14.08 -20.78
CA GLY A 101 2.92 -13.80 -19.75
C GLY A 101 2.83 -12.29 -19.53
N VAL A 102 2.39 -11.89 -18.35
CA VAL A 102 2.18 -10.48 -18.00
C VAL A 102 2.74 -10.19 -16.61
N GLY A 103 3.30 -8.99 -16.41
CA GLY A 103 3.74 -8.53 -15.09
C GLY A 103 2.58 -8.05 -14.22
N VAL A 104 2.79 -7.95 -12.90
CA VAL A 104 1.80 -7.37 -11.98
C VAL A 104 1.49 -5.91 -12.34
N ALA A 105 2.51 -5.13 -12.70
CA ALA A 105 2.42 -3.73 -13.11
C ALA A 105 3.06 -3.59 -14.50
N TYR A 106 2.40 -4.19 -15.48
CA TYR A 106 2.94 -4.42 -16.82
C TYR A 106 3.29 -3.14 -17.60
N ASP A 107 2.75 -1.97 -17.25
CA ASP A 107 3.09 -0.68 -17.85
C ASP A 107 4.10 0.16 -17.05
N SER A 108 4.63 -0.38 -15.94
CA SER A 108 5.73 0.26 -15.21
C SER A 108 6.99 0.33 -16.05
N THR A 109 7.76 1.41 -15.90
CA THR A 109 9.11 1.48 -16.47
C THR A 109 10.07 0.62 -15.65
N ILE A 110 10.68 -0.39 -16.27
CA ILE A 110 11.62 -1.31 -15.61
C ILE A 110 13.07 -1.01 -16.03
N PHE A 111 14.03 -1.11 -15.11
CA PHE A 111 15.47 -1.05 -15.43
C PHE A 111 16.33 -1.80 -14.42
N GLY A 112 17.57 -2.11 -14.80
CA GLY A 112 18.43 -3.06 -14.08
C GLY A 112 19.71 -2.49 -13.50
N PHE A 113 20.00 -2.88 -12.26
CA PHE A 113 21.30 -2.73 -11.63
C PHE A 113 21.94 -4.10 -11.40
N ARG A 114 23.04 -4.36 -12.12
CA ARG A 114 23.80 -5.60 -11.97
C ARG A 114 24.87 -5.48 -10.89
N GLY A 115 24.74 -6.25 -9.82
CA GLY A 115 25.75 -6.32 -8.76
C GLY A 115 25.27 -6.90 -7.44
N LEU A 116 25.85 -8.04 -7.03
CA LEU A 116 25.46 -8.77 -5.82
C LEU A 116 26.37 -8.54 -4.59
N SER A 117 27.41 -7.72 -4.72
CA SER A 117 28.25 -7.37 -3.56
C SER A 117 27.55 -6.30 -2.74
N PHE A 118 27.67 -6.32 -1.40
CA PHE A 118 27.06 -5.28 -0.56
C PHE A 118 27.46 -3.86 -0.96
N ARG A 119 28.69 -3.67 -1.44
CA ARG A 119 29.16 -2.39 -2.01
C ARG A 119 28.35 -2.02 -3.24
N ASN A 120 28.16 -2.94 -4.18
CA ASN A 120 27.42 -2.67 -5.41
C ASN A 120 25.93 -2.40 -5.11
N VAL A 121 25.33 -3.14 -4.17
CA VAL A 121 23.96 -2.88 -3.71
C VAL A 121 23.86 -1.49 -3.07
N THR A 122 24.83 -1.11 -2.24
CA THR A 122 24.92 0.24 -1.64
C THR A 122 24.97 1.33 -2.73
N ASP A 123 25.82 1.17 -3.73
CA ASP A 123 25.95 2.13 -4.82
C ASP A 123 24.66 2.18 -5.68
N ALA A 124 24.03 1.04 -5.93
CA ALA A 124 22.78 0.93 -6.66
C ALA A 124 21.62 1.64 -5.96
N ILE A 125 21.46 1.44 -4.64
CA ILE A 125 20.45 2.15 -3.83
C ILE A 125 20.68 3.67 -3.87
N ASN A 126 21.93 4.13 -3.74
CA ASN A 126 22.24 5.55 -3.86
C ASN A 126 21.95 6.11 -5.27
N ASN A 127 21.99 5.28 -6.32
CA ASN A 127 21.57 5.71 -7.66
C ASN A 127 20.05 5.81 -7.80
N ALA A 128 19.34 4.82 -7.28
CA ALA A 128 17.88 4.81 -7.23
C ALA A 128 17.29 5.96 -6.40
N SER A 129 17.99 6.43 -5.37
CA SER A 129 17.53 7.50 -4.48
C SER A 129 17.71 8.91 -5.01
N GLY A 130 18.41 9.11 -6.13
CA GLY A 130 18.75 10.45 -6.61
C GLY A 130 20.11 10.98 -6.15
N LEU A 131 20.64 10.49 -5.01
CA LEU A 131 21.83 11.05 -4.37
C LEU A 131 23.13 10.86 -5.16
N LEU A 132 23.23 9.77 -5.92
CA LEU A 132 24.36 9.49 -6.79
C LEU A 132 23.83 9.30 -8.21
N GLN A 133 24.39 10.01 -9.20
CA GLN A 133 24.00 9.81 -10.60
C GLN A 133 25.21 9.39 -11.41
N THR A 134 25.48 8.08 -11.41
CA THR A 134 26.67 7.51 -12.06
C THR A 134 26.70 7.90 -13.53
N ALA A 135 27.87 8.31 -14.04
CA ALA A 135 28.00 8.82 -15.40
C ALA A 135 27.05 10.00 -15.77
N GLY A 136 26.48 10.70 -14.78
CA GLY A 136 25.63 11.89 -14.99
C GLY A 136 24.24 11.60 -15.58
N VAL A 137 23.74 10.36 -15.49
CA VAL A 137 22.40 9.97 -15.97
C VAL A 137 21.47 9.80 -14.78
N ASN A 138 20.25 10.35 -14.86
CA ASN A 138 19.21 10.17 -13.84
C ASN A 138 18.73 8.70 -13.82
N ARG A 139 18.94 8.03 -12.69
CA ARG A 139 18.58 6.65 -12.39
C ARG A 139 17.66 6.52 -11.18
N GLU A 140 16.95 7.58 -10.84
CA GLU A 140 15.94 7.56 -9.78
C GLU A 140 14.87 6.51 -10.06
N ALA A 141 14.43 5.85 -8.98
CA ALA A 141 13.37 4.87 -8.98
C ALA A 141 12.33 5.24 -7.93
N ASP A 142 11.08 4.94 -8.24
CA ASP A 142 10.00 5.00 -7.27
C ASP A 142 10.04 3.77 -6.36
N VAL A 143 10.26 2.60 -6.96
CA VAL A 143 10.34 1.31 -6.27
C VAL A 143 11.66 0.62 -6.61
N VAL A 144 12.30 0.02 -5.61
CA VAL A 144 13.51 -0.79 -5.78
C VAL A 144 13.21 -2.20 -5.29
N ASN A 145 13.31 -3.17 -6.19
CA ASN A 145 13.25 -4.58 -5.84
C ASN A 145 14.66 -5.12 -5.53
N MET A 146 14.78 -5.80 -4.38
CA MET A 146 15.96 -6.51 -3.92
C MET A 146 15.59 -7.94 -3.55
N SER A 147 15.50 -8.81 -4.55
CA SER A 147 15.24 -10.24 -4.37
C SER A 147 16.49 -11.02 -3.94
N LEU A 148 17.16 -10.51 -2.89
CA LEU A 148 18.48 -10.94 -2.42
C LEU A 148 18.42 -11.49 -0.99
N GLY A 149 19.20 -12.54 -0.73
CA GLY A 149 19.27 -13.21 0.58
C GLY A 149 20.53 -12.90 1.39
N THR A 150 20.44 -13.04 2.70
CA THR A 150 21.57 -13.05 3.63
C THR A 150 22.17 -14.46 3.70
N ARG A 151 23.51 -14.57 3.68
CA ARG A 151 24.23 -15.87 3.57
C ARG A 151 24.47 -16.58 4.90
N GLY A 152 23.98 -16.03 6.00
CA GLY A 152 24.14 -16.59 7.34
C GLY A 152 23.55 -15.69 8.42
N ILE A 153 23.65 -16.16 9.66
CA ILE A 153 23.03 -15.58 10.86
C ILE A 153 24.07 -14.64 11.52
N PHE A 154 23.70 -13.39 11.80
CA PHE A 154 24.58 -12.33 12.33
C PHE A 154 25.85 -12.06 11.51
N VAL A 155 25.85 -12.38 10.21
CA VAL A 155 27.02 -12.20 9.30
C VAL A 155 27.44 -10.75 9.15
N ASP A 156 26.54 -9.81 9.46
CA ASP A 156 26.79 -8.37 9.43
C ASP A 156 28.01 -7.96 10.24
N ARG A 157 28.30 -8.72 11.30
CA ARG A 157 29.45 -8.52 12.19
C ARG A 157 30.78 -8.91 11.56
N GLU A 158 30.76 -9.76 10.55
CA GLU A 158 31.94 -10.12 9.77
C GLU A 158 32.36 -8.97 8.83
N SER A 159 31.44 -8.02 8.54
CA SER A 159 31.69 -6.88 7.66
C SER A 159 30.97 -5.59 8.06
N ILE A 160 31.18 -5.15 9.31
CA ILE A 160 30.50 -3.98 9.91
C ILE A 160 30.49 -2.74 8.99
N ALA A 161 31.62 -2.44 8.34
CA ALA A 161 31.72 -1.26 7.47
C ALA A 161 30.86 -1.36 6.20
N ALA A 162 30.65 -2.56 5.65
CA ALA A 162 29.84 -2.75 4.46
C ALA A 162 28.34 -2.64 4.79
N PHE A 163 27.90 -3.24 5.90
CA PHE A 163 26.51 -3.13 6.35
C PHE A 163 26.16 -1.74 6.86
N SER A 164 27.08 -1.06 7.54
CA SER A 164 26.89 0.35 7.91
C SER A 164 26.70 1.24 6.69
N ALA A 165 27.50 1.05 5.62
CA ALA A 165 27.33 1.80 4.38
C ALA A 165 26.01 1.47 3.67
N LEU A 166 25.60 0.20 3.68
CA LEU A 166 24.32 -0.25 3.13
C LEU A 166 23.13 0.38 3.86
N ASN A 167 23.12 0.34 5.20
CA ASN A 167 22.05 0.93 6.00
C ASN A 167 21.98 2.44 5.78
N THR A 168 23.12 3.15 5.69
CA THR A 168 23.13 4.57 5.32
C THR A 168 22.54 4.83 3.93
N ALA A 169 22.78 3.95 2.94
CA ALA A 169 22.17 4.10 1.62
C ALA A 169 20.65 3.88 1.66
N ILE A 170 20.19 2.93 2.48
CA ILE A 170 18.77 2.67 2.73
C ILE A 170 18.10 3.90 3.37
N ASP A 171 18.68 4.46 4.43
CA ASP A 171 18.17 5.67 5.10
C ASP A 171 18.08 6.84 4.11
N ASN A 172 19.14 7.02 3.32
CA ASN A 172 19.16 8.04 2.28
C ASN A 172 18.05 7.85 1.23
N ALA A 173 17.73 6.60 0.86
CA ALA A 173 16.71 6.34 -0.14
C ALA A 173 15.32 6.75 0.34
N VAL A 174 14.98 6.47 1.60
CA VAL A 174 13.69 6.87 2.18
C VAL A 174 13.62 8.36 2.53
N ILE A 175 14.76 9.03 2.73
CA ILE A 175 14.82 10.48 2.99
C ILE A 175 14.74 11.31 1.71
N PHE A 176 15.49 10.93 0.67
CA PHE A 176 15.71 11.78 -0.51
C PHE A 176 14.99 11.31 -1.77
N GLY A 177 14.67 10.02 -1.86
CA GLY A 177 13.98 9.46 -3.03
C GLY A 177 12.61 10.10 -3.25
N ARG A 178 12.16 10.12 -4.51
CA ARG A 178 10.82 10.59 -4.90
C ARG A 178 10.49 11.98 -4.33
N ASP A 179 11.40 12.95 -4.51
CA ASP A 179 11.26 14.32 -4.01
C ASP A 179 10.98 14.42 -2.49
N GLY A 180 11.48 13.47 -1.71
CA GLY A 180 11.29 13.41 -0.25
C GLY A 180 10.11 12.57 0.22
N LEU A 181 9.33 11.99 -0.70
CA LEU A 181 8.34 10.95 -0.35
C LEU A 181 9.02 9.64 0.10
N GLY A 182 10.26 9.42 -0.36
CA GLY A 182 11.07 8.25 -0.08
C GLY A 182 10.93 7.16 -1.14
N THR A 183 12.05 6.67 -1.65
CA THR A 183 12.05 5.50 -2.54
C THR A 183 11.57 4.26 -1.77
N ILE A 184 10.65 3.50 -2.36
CA ILE A 184 10.11 2.29 -1.73
C ILE A 184 11.08 1.12 -1.94
N LEU A 185 11.59 0.55 -0.85
CA LEU A 185 12.56 -0.55 -0.91
C LEU A 185 11.89 -1.87 -0.56
N VAL A 186 11.70 -2.75 -1.55
CA VAL A 186 11.08 -4.07 -1.37
C VAL A 186 12.14 -5.17 -1.42
N LYS A 187 12.14 -6.05 -0.42
CA LYS A 187 13.17 -7.08 -0.27
C LYS A 187 12.57 -8.44 0.09
N SER A 188 13.17 -9.51 -0.44
CA SER A 188 12.86 -10.86 0.02
C SER A 188 13.34 -11.13 1.45
N ALA A 189 12.48 -11.72 2.30
CA ALA A 189 12.81 -12.08 3.69
C ALA A 189 13.94 -13.13 3.80
N GLY A 190 14.05 -14.01 2.80
CA GLY A 190 15.09 -15.03 2.70
C GLY A 190 14.56 -16.45 2.63
N ASN A 191 15.45 -17.40 2.35
CA ASN A 191 15.13 -18.81 2.13
C ASN A 191 15.83 -19.73 3.15
N SER A 192 15.98 -19.27 4.39
CA SER A 192 16.87 -19.85 5.41
C SER A 192 16.12 -20.51 6.59
N ARG A 193 14.83 -20.83 6.45
CA ARG A 193 14.06 -21.54 7.51
C ARG A 193 14.68 -22.86 7.94
N SER A 194 15.26 -23.63 7.00
CA SER A 194 15.84 -24.96 7.30
C SER A 194 17.02 -24.93 8.30
N ILE A 195 17.60 -23.76 8.56
CA ILE A 195 18.65 -23.54 9.56
C ILE A 195 18.14 -22.70 10.74
N ASN A 196 16.82 -22.56 10.89
CA ASN A 196 16.16 -21.71 11.87
C ASN A 196 16.67 -20.25 11.87
N SER A 197 16.95 -19.69 10.69
CA SER A 197 17.32 -18.28 10.61
C SER A 197 16.10 -17.41 10.87
N ASP A 198 16.28 -16.38 11.69
CA ASP A 198 15.32 -15.31 11.89
C ASP A 198 15.69 -14.11 11.00
N THR A 199 14.69 -13.36 10.53
CA THR A 199 14.90 -12.10 9.81
C THR A 199 15.60 -11.04 10.67
N ASN A 200 15.39 -11.04 11.99
CA ASN A 200 16.13 -10.20 12.95
C ASN A 200 17.59 -10.59 13.14
N ALA A 201 18.05 -11.70 12.57
CA ALA A 201 19.47 -12.07 12.59
C ALA A 201 20.32 -11.35 11.52
N SER A 202 19.75 -10.38 10.80
CA SER A 202 20.51 -9.46 9.94
C SER A 202 19.85 -8.08 9.91
N SER A 203 20.63 -7.03 10.14
CA SER A 203 20.24 -5.62 10.01
C SER A 203 19.82 -5.22 8.59
N TRP A 204 20.09 -6.06 7.58
CA TRP A 204 19.55 -5.85 6.24
C TRP A 204 18.10 -6.33 6.10
N ASN A 205 17.68 -7.29 6.92
CA ASN A 205 16.30 -7.79 6.96
C ASN A 205 15.47 -7.10 8.06
N ALA A 206 16.09 -6.83 9.21
CA ALA A 206 15.55 -6.02 10.28
C ALA A 206 15.94 -4.56 10.06
N ASN A 207 15.34 -3.96 9.04
CA ASN A 207 15.49 -2.55 8.75
C ASN A 207 14.09 -1.93 8.54
N PRO A 208 13.69 -0.92 9.32
CA PRO A 208 12.36 -0.31 9.24
C PRO A 208 12.06 0.33 7.87
N HIS A 209 13.10 0.74 7.15
CA HIS A 209 13.00 1.41 5.86
C HIS A 209 12.82 0.43 4.68
N THR A 210 12.68 -0.88 4.94
CA THR A 210 12.49 -1.90 3.91
C THR A 210 11.22 -2.71 4.13
N ILE A 211 10.56 -3.06 3.04
CA ILE A 211 9.43 -4.01 3.03
C ILE A 211 10.01 -5.42 2.89
N SER A 212 10.09 -6.15 4.01
CA SER A 212 10.53 -7.55 4.05
C SER A 212 9.37 -8.50 3.68
N VAL A 213 9.55 -9.28 2.62
CA VAL A 213 8.49 -10.11 2.00
C VAL A 213 8.75 -11.60 2.20
N ALA A 214 7.86 -12.27 2.94
CA ALA A 214 7.83 -13.72 3.09
C ALA A 214 7.14 -14.40 1.89
N ALA A 215 7.24 -15.73 1.82
CA ALA A 215 6.69 -16.52 0.71
C ALA A 215 5.66 -17.54 1.18
N VAL A 216 4.47 -17.50 0.58
CA VAL A 216 3.44 -18.53 0.72
C VAL A 216 3.34 -19.40 -0.54
N ASN A 217 2.76 -20.57 -0.36
CA ASN A 217 2.37 -21.43 -1.47
C ASN A 217 0.98 -21.05 -2.01
N GLN A 218 0.53 -21.70 -3.09
CA GLN A 218 -0.75 -21.42 -3.75
C GLN A 218 -1.99 -21.62 -2.85
N ASN A 219 -1.85 -22.39 -1.77
CA ASN A 219 -2.93 -22.62 -0.80
C ASN A 219 -2.85 -21.65 0.40
N GLY A 220 -1.97 -20.65 0.35
CA GLY A 220 -1.81 -19.65 1.42
C GLY A 220 -0.96 -20.10 2.61
N PHE A 221 -0.42 -21.32 2.63
CA PHE A 221 0.49 -21.74 3.70
C PHE A 221 1.91 -21.27 3.43
N VAL A 222 2.63 -20.88 4.49
CA VAL A 222 4.03 -20.47 4.41
C VAL A 222 4.87 -21.56 3.73
N SER A 223 5.74 -21.13 2.82
CA SER A 223 6.63 -22.03 2.10
C SER A 223 7.75 -22.51 3.02
N SER A 224 8.13 -23.79 2.91
CA SER A 224 9.06 -24.47 3.83
C SER A 224 10.47 -23.87 3.92
N TYR A 225 10.83 -22.96 3.02
CA TYR A 225 12.10 -22.24 3.05
C TYR A 225 11.97 -20.81 3.59
N SER A 226 10.77 -20.22 3.62
CA SER A 226 10.57 -18.80 3.91
C SER A 226 11.07 -18.46 5.30
N THR A 227 12.10 -17.61 5.39
CA THR A 227 12.65 -17.13 6.66
C THR A 227 11.56 -16.37 7.43
N HIS A 228 11.38 -16.69 8.71
CA HIS A 228 10.42 -16.05 9.61
C HIS A 228 11.06 -14.92 10.41
N GLY A 229 10.25 -14.10 11.08
CA GLY A 229 10.67 -13.18 12.12
C GLY A 229 9.80 -11.93 12.19
N ALA A 230 9.93 -11.17 13.26
CA ALA A 230 9.08 -10.01 13.52
C ALA A 230 9.31 -8.84 12.54
N SER A 231 10.36 -8.90 11.71
CA SER A 231 10.63 -7.90 10.67
C SER A 231 9.90 -8.12 9.35
N VAL A 232 9.26 -9.29 9.16
CA VAL A 232 8.41 -9.54 7.99
C VAL A 232 7.22 -8.57 8.02
N LEU A 233 6.97 -7.86 6.92
CA LEU A 233 5.82 -6.96 6.81
C LEU A 233 4.63 -7.69 6.19
N VAL A 234 4.83 -8.33 5.04
CA VAL A 234 3.78 -9.03 4.28
C VAL A 234 4.37 -10.26 3.58
N SER A 235 3.50 -11.04 2.95
CA SER A 235 3.85 -12.19 2.14
C SER A 235 3.38 -12.03 0.69
N GLY A 236 4.13 -12.65 -0.23
CA GLY A 236 3.71 -12.88 -1.62
C GLY A 236 3.80 -14.36 -1.98
N PHE A 237 3.38 -14.73 -3.18
CA PHE A 237 3.52 -16.11 -3.62
C PHE A 237 4.96 -16.45 -4.00
N GLY A 238 5.44 -17.57 -3.50
CA GLY A 238 6.77 -18.06 -3.83
C GLY A 238 6.82 -19.53 -4.26
N THR A 239 5.67 -20.20 -4.44
CA THR A 239 5.58 -21.67 -4.51
C THR A 239 6.66 -22.34 -5.37
N PRO A 240 7.36 -23.38 -4.86
CA PRO A 240 8.30 -24.18 -5.64
C PRO A 240 7.77 -24.63 -7.01
N GLY A 241 8.44 -24.18 -8.07
CA GLY A 241 8.23 -24.68 -9.43
C GLY A 241 6.89 -24.34 -10.05
N GLN A 242 6.29 -23.20 -9.66
CA GLN A 242 4.99 -22.78 -10.19
C GLN A 242 4.89 -21.31 -10.62
N VAL A 243 5.85 -20.43 -10.31
CA VAL A 243 5.76 -19.03 -10.77
C VAL A 243 6.23 -18.97 -12.21
N VAL A 244 5.29 -18.57 -13.09
CA VAL A 244 5.53 -18.39 -14.51
C VAL A 244 5.99 -16.95 -14.76
N THR A 245 7.16 -16.80 -15.36
CA THR A 245 7.78 -15.51 -15.67
C THR A 245 8.79 -15.66 -16.82
N THR A 246 9.37 -14.54 -17.25
CA THR A 246 10.47 -14.48 -18.22
C THR A 246 11.70 -15.25 -17.73
N ASP A 247 12.44 -15.81 -18.67
CA ASP A 247 13.75 -16.41 -18.46
C ASP A 247 14.73 -15.80 -19.46
N ARG A 248 16.00 -16.19 -19.45
CA ARG A 248 16.90 -15.78 -20.52
C ARG A 248 16.50 -16.44 -21.84
N VAL A 249 16.59 -15.67 -22.93
CA VAL A 249 16.22 -16.15 -24.26
C VAL A 249 17.07 -17.35 -24.70
N GLY A 250 16.42 -18.34 -25.30
CA GLY A 250 17.07 -19.48 -25.95
C GLY A 250 17.43 -20.63 -25.03
N SER A 251 18.72 -20.96 -24.90
CA SER A 251 19.20 -22.12 -24.12
C SER A 251 19.86 -21.73 -22.79
N ALA A 252 19.77 -20.45 -22.43
CA ALA A 252 20.32 -19.91 -21.18
C ALA A 252 19.25 -19.95 -20.08
N GLY A 253 19.63 -19.67 -18.84
CA GLY A 253 18.68 -19.55 -17.73
C GLY A 253 18.23 -20.87 -17.09
N TYR A 254 17.02 -20.85 -16.52
CA TYR A 254 16.47 -21.95 -15.72
C TYR A 254 16.01 -23.12 -16.59
N THR A 255 15.42 -22.82 -17.74
CA THR A 255 14.83 -23.80 -18.64
C THR A 255 15.17 -23.49 -20.09
N PHE A 256 15.02 -24.47 -20.99
CA PHE A 256 15.15 -24.19 -22.42
C PHE A 256 13.91 -23.44 -22.90
N GLY A 257 14.11 -22.28 -23.51
CA GLY A 257 13.08 -21.33 -23.93
C GLY A 257 13.20 -20.01 -23.21
N ASP A 258 12.35 -19.06 -23.59
CA ASP A 258 12.42 -17.68 -23.11
C ASP A 258 11.63 -17.46 -21.81
N TYR A 259 11.03 -18.52 -21.28
CA TYR A 259 10.14 -18.47 -20.12
C TYR A 259 10.40 -19.65 -19.20
N THR A 260 10.15 -19.46 -17.91
CA THR A 260 10.25 -20.51 -16.91
C THR A 260 8.98 -20.57 -16.09
N SER A 261 8.57 -21.80 -15.73
CA SER A 261 7.62 -22.05 -14.65
C SER A 261 8.33 -22.49 -13.37
N GLY A 262 9.66 -22.48 -13.36
CA GLY A 262 10.49 -23.04 -12.30
C GLY A 262 10.87 -22.04 -11.20
N PHE A 263 10.67 -20.74 -11.44
CA PHE A 263 11.06 -19.69 -10.51
C PHE A 263 10.22 -19.76 -9.23
N ASN A 264 10.86 -19.50 -8.08
CA ASN A 264 10.27 -19.67 -6.76
C ASN A 264 11.11 -18.98 -5.68
N GLY A 265 10.73 -19.14 -4.42
CA GLY A 265 11.43 -18.55 -3.28
C GLY A 265 10.81 -17.25 -2.84
N THR A 266 11.33 -16.66 -1.76
CA THR A 266 11.01 -15.27 -1.40
C THR A 266 11.42 -14.27 -2.49
N SER A 267 12.35 -14.68 -3.38
CA SER A 267 12.72 -13.95 -4.60
C SER A 267 11.64 -13.91 -5.68
N ALA A 268 10.62 -14.78 -5.62
CA ALA A 268 9.43 -14.68 -6.46
C ALA A 268 8.31 -13.88 -5.78
N ALA A 269 8.28 -13.84 -4.45
CA ALA A 269 7.29 -13.10 -3.67
C ALA A 269 7.55 -11.58 -3.67
N ALA A 270 8.80 -11.16 -3.42
CA ALA A 270 9.18 -9.74 -3.38
C ALA A 270 8.82 -8.95 -4.67
N PRO A 271 9.05 -9.46 -5.90
CA PRO A 271 8.66 -8.73 -7.10
C PRO A 271 7.14 -8.61 -7.28
N MET A 272 6.35 -9.55 -6.76
CA MET A 272 4.88 -9.39 -6.77
C MET A 272 4.45 -8.19 -5.93
N VAL A 273 5.01 -8.06 -4.72
CA VAL A 273 4.77 -6.90 -3.85
C VAL A 273 5.30 -5.61 -4.49
N SER A 274 6.44 -5.67 -5.20
CA SER A 274 6.96 -4.49 -5.92
C SER A 274 6.01 -4.01 -7.03
N GLY A 275 5.38 -4.94 -7.75
CA GLY A 275 4.35 -4.62 -8.73
C GLY A 275 3.10 -4.03 -8.07
N VAL A 276 2.59 -4.63 -6.97
CA VAL A 276 1.44 -4.08 -6.25
C VAL A 276 1.72 -2.65 -5.76
N VAL A 277 2.91 -2.40 -5.20
CA VAL A 277 3.33 -1.04 -4.82
C VAL A 277 3.34 -0.10 -6.01
N ALA A 278 3.76 -0.55 -7.20
CA ALA A 278 3.71 0.30 -8.39
C ALA A 278 2.28 0.67 -8.77
N LEU A 279 1.32 -0.26 -8.67
CA LEU A 279 -0.10 0.04 -8.86
C LEU A 279 -0.63 1.04 -7.82
N MET A 280 -0.22 0.91 -6.55
CA MET A 280 -0.58 1.85 -5.48
C MET A 280 -0.05 3.27 -5.76
N LEU A 281 1.19 3.39 -6.27
CA LEU A 281 1.81 4.68 -6.58
C LEU A 281 1.24 5.34 -7.83
N GLU A 282 0.71 4.56 -8.77
CA GLU A 282 -0.09 5.11 -9.88
C GLU A 282 -1.41 5.68 -9.35
N ALA A 283 -2.11 4.92 -8.50
CA ALA A 283 -3.37 5.35 -7.89
C ALA A 283 -3.21 6.58 -7.00
N ASN A 284 -2.10 6.67 -6.26
CA ASN A 284 -1.78 7.82 -5.43
C ASN A 284 -0.27 8.11 -5.45
N PRO A 285 0.20 9.03 -6.32
CA PRO A 285 1.61 9.35 -6.43
C PRO A 285 2.16 10.09 -5.21
N ASN A 286 1.29 10.62 -4.34
CA ASN A 286 1.69 11.37 -3.16
C ASN A 286 1.98 10.47 -1.94
N LEU A 287 1.80 9.15 -2.03
CA LEU A 287 2.13 8.26 -0.92
C LEU A 287 3.61 8.36 -0.56
N GLY A 288 3.89 8.63 0.71
CA GLY A 288 5.22 8.48 1.28
C GLY A 288 5.54 7.02 1.59
N TRP A 289 6.80 6.72 1.85
CA TRP A 289 7.24 5.34 2.07
C TRP A 289 6.58 4.66 3.28
N ARG A 290 6.21 5.42 4.31
CA ARG A 290 5.50 4.91 5.49
C ARG A 290 4.04 4.62 5.19
N ASP A 291 3.38 5.46 4.37
CA ASP A 291 2.01 5.22 3.91
C ASP A 291 1.90 3.88 3.18
N VAL A 292 2.84 3.60 2.28
CA VAL A 292 2.86 2.35 1.53
C VAL A 292 2.97 1.14 2.46
N GLN A 293 3.83 1.21 3.49
CA GLN A 293 3.93 0.12 4.48
C GLN A 293 2.66 -0.07 5.29
N GLU A 294 2.02 1.03 5.68
CA GLU A 294 0.77 1.01 6.45
C GLU A 294 -0.38 0.42 5.61
N ILE A 295 -0.57 0.89 4.37
CA ILE A 295 -1.57 0.33 3.46
C ILE A 295 -1.36 -1.16 3.24
N LEU A 296 -0.12 -1.61 3.00
CA LEU A 296 0.18 -3.03 2.81
C LEU A 296 -0.16 -3.87 4.04
N ALA A 297 0.04 -3.34 5.25
CA ALA A 297 -0.35 -4.02 6.48
C ALA A 297 -1.87 -4.11 6.64
N TYR A 298 -2.58 -3.01 6.38
CA TYR A 298 -4.03 -2.90 6.57
C TYR A 298 -4.85 -3.61 5.48
N SER A 299 -4.26 -3.88 4.32
CA SER A 299 -4.90 -4.59 3.20
C SER A 299 -4.50 -6.05 3.05
N ALA A 300 -3.56 -6.54 3.86
CA ALA A 300 -3.10 -7.91 3.78
C ALA A 300 -4.17 -8.90 4.25
N ARG A 301 -4.31 -10.01 3.53
CA ARG A 301 -5.28 -11.08 3.83
C ARG A 301 -4.69 -12.12 4.76
N HIS A 302 -5.49 -12.57 5.70
CA HIS A 302 -5.22 -13.73 6.52
C HIS A 302 -5.15 -14.99 5.65
N VAL A 303 -4.10 -15.80 5.84
CA VAL A 303 -3.88 -17.05 5.12
C VAL A 303 -3.22 -18.10 6.02
N GLY A 304 -3.21 -19.36 5.58
CA GLY A 304 -2.62 -20.46 6.35
C GLY A 304 -3.59 -20.99 7.41
N THR A 305 -3.10 -21.23 8.63
CA THR A 305 -3.95 -21.75 9.70
C THR A 305 -4.86 -20.67 10.29
N ASN A 306 -6.13 -21.00 10.53
CA ASN A 306 -7.09 -20.12 11.21
C ASN A 306 -6.55 -19.59 12.55
N ILE A 307 -6.82 -18.31 12.82
CA ILE A 307 -6.45 -17.65 14.07
C ILE A 307 -7.05 -18.41 15.26
N GLY A 308 -6.23 -18.71 16.26
CA GLY A 308 -6.61 -19.48 17.45
C GLY A 308 -6.49 -21.02 17.33
N PHE A 309 -6.10 -21.57 16.17
CA PHE A 309 -5.97 -23.02 15.96
C PHE A 309 -4.53 -23.56 16.03
N GLY A 310 -3.54 -22.72 16.35
CA GLY A 310 -2.13 -23.11 16.42
C GLY A 310 -1.43 -23.02 15.07
N THR A 311 -0.53 -23.97 14.80
CA THR A 311 0.27 -24.01 13.56
C THR A 311 0.08 -25.33 12.80
N ASN A 312 0.30 -25.30 11.49
CA ASN A 312 0.24 -26.46 10.61
C ASN A 312 1.32 -26.42 9.52
N GLY A 313 1.77 -27.60 9.08
CA GLY A 313 2.73 -27.72 8.00
C GLY A 313 4.10 -27.15 8.35
N SER A 314 4.50 -26.07 7.67
CA SER A 314 5.77 -25.39 7.90
C SER A 314 5.66 -24.17 8.82
N GLU A 315 4.47 -23.86 9.32
CA GLU A 315 4.28 -22.77 10.27
C GLU A 315 4.95 -23.06 11.61
N GLU A 316 5.65 -22.06 12.14
CA GLU A 316 6.31 -22.06 13.45
C GLU A 316 5.60 -21.08 14.40
N TYR A 317 4.92 -20.06 13.86
CA TYR A 317 4.27 -19.01 14.64
C TYR A 317 2.78 -18.92 14.31
N ALA A 318 1.96 -19.21 15.32
CA ALA A 318 0.51 -19.08 15.20
C ALA A 318 0.11 -17.61 15.01
N TRP A 319 -0.95 -17.40 14.25
CA TRP A 319 -1.59 -16.10 14.10
C TRP A 319 -2.17 -15.58 15.41
N LYS A 320 -2.12 -14.27 15.56
CA LYS A 320 -2.68 -13.48 16.67
C LYS A 320 -3.10 -12.12 16.15
N PHE A 321 -3.93 -11.44 16.94
CA PHE A 321 -4.24 -10.03 16.75
C PHE A 321 -3.35 -9.18 17.67
N ASN A 322 -2.95 -8.01 17.19
CA ASN A 322 -2.31 -6.99 18.01
C ASN A 322 -3.37 -6.17 18.77
N GLY A 323 -2.94 -5.11 19.47
CA GLY A 323 -3.76 -4.28 20.35
C GLY A 323 -4.39 -3.06 19.67
N ALA A 324 -4.18 -2.88 18.36
CA ALA A 324 -4.81 -1.80 17.61
C ALA A 324 -6.35 -1.94 17.65
N ASN A 325 -7.06 -0.87 17.30
CA ASN A 325 -8.52 -0.83 17.40
C ASN A 325 -9.21 -0.21 16.16
N ASN A 326 -8.44 0.05 15.10
CA ASN A 326 -8.88 0.79 13.94
C ASN A 326 -8.94 -0.06 12.65
N TRP A 327 -8.86 -1.39 12.74
CA TRP A 327 -8.94 -2.29 11.59
C TRP A 327 -10.03 -3.35 11.79
N ASN A 328 -11.01 -3.42 10.89
CA ASN A 328 -12.14 -4.36 10.96
C ASN A 328 -12.78 -4.43 12.36
N GLY A 329 -12.90 -3.29 13.03
CA GLY A 329 -13.43 -3.19 14.40
C GLY A 329 -12.52 -3.70 15.51
N GLY A 330 -11.24 -3.96 15.27
CA GLY A 330 -10.27 -4.48 16.24
C GLY A 330 -8.81 -4.30 15.79
N GLY A 331 -7.96 -5.25 16.20
CA GLY A 331 -6.52 -5.23 15.92
C GLY A 331 -6.16 -5.91 14.61
N LEU A 332 -4.95 -5.66 14.11
CA LEU A 332 -4.44 -6.32 12.90
C LEU A 332 -3.97 -7.74 13.23
N HIS A 333 -4.18 -8.67 12.30
CA HIS A 333 -3.59 -10.01 12.43
C HIS A 333 -2.11 -9.98 12.07
N PHE A 334 -1.30 -10.75 12.81
CA PHE A 334 0.14 -10.85 12.58
C PHE A 334 0.69 -12.25 12.88
N SER A 335 1.68 -12.68 12.11
CA SER A 335 2.52 -13.84 12.39
C SER A 335 3.94 -13.60 11.88
N ASN A 336 4.95 -14.02 12.63
CA ASN A 336 6.35 -13.99 12.18
C ASN A 336 6.58 -14.81 10.89
N ASP A 337 5.70 -15.76 10.55
CA ASP A 337 5.79 -16.53 9.32
C ASP A 337 5.28 -15.76 8.09
N TYR A 338 4.38 -14.80 8.29
CA TYR A 338 3.57 -14.18 7.23
C TYR A 338 3.62 -12.65 7.20
N GLY A 339 4.11 -12.01 8.26
CA GLY A 339 3.87 -10.60 8.56
C GLY A 339 2.39 -10.38 8.88
N PHE A 340 1.81 -9.32 8.30
CA PHE A 340 0.37 -9.05 8.30
C PHE A 340 -0.41 -9.92 7.30
N GLY A 341 0.25 -10.81 6.54
CA GLY A 341 -0.45 -11.74 5.64
C GLY A 341 -0.13 -11.58 4.17
N LEU A 342 -0.92 -12.25 3.34
CA LEU A 342 -0.73 -12.27 1.89
C LEU A 342 -1.22 -10.94 1.30
N VAL A 343 -0.38 -10.29 0.51
CA VAL A 343 -0.76 -9.06 -0.20
C VAL A 343 -2.02 -9.28 -1.05
N ASP A 344 -2.93 -8.32 -1.01
CA ASP A 344 -4.09 -8.21 -1.88
C ASP A 344 -3.97 -6.93 -2.69
N ALA A 345 -3.79 -7.07 -4.00
CA ALA A 345 -3.53 -5.93 -4.88
C ALA A 345 -4.73 -4.99 -4.93
N LYS A 346 -5.95 -5.53 -4.98
CA LYS A 346 -7.17 -4.73 -5.03
C LYS A 346 -7.34 -3.94 -3.74
N ALA A 347 -7.35 -4.61 -2.59
CA ALA A 347 -7.52 -3.92 -1.31
C ALA A 347 -6.43 -2.85 -1.08
N ALA A 348 -5.17 -3.16 -1.41
CA ALA A 348 -4.07 -2.20 -1.27
C ALA A 348 -4.26 -0.96 -2.17
N VAL A 349 -4.66 -1.15 -3.43
CA VAL A 349 -4.87 -0.06 -4.36
C VAL A 349 -6.10 0.77 -4.01
N ARG A 350 -7.22 0.14 -3.60
CA ARG A 350 -8.41 0.89 -3.15
C ARG A 350 -8.16 1.73 -1.91
N LEU A 351 -7.37 1.22 -0.95
CA LEU A 351 -6.93 2.04 0.18
C LEU A 351 -5.98 3.17 -0.26
N ALA A 352 -5.10 2.93 -1.24
CA ALA A 352 -4.22 3.97 -1.78
C ALA A 352 -4.98 5.16 -2.37
N GLU A 353 -6.07 4.91 -3.12
CA GLU A 353 -6.93 5.95 -3.72
C GLU A 353 -7.52 6.90 -2.68
N THR A 354 -7.78 6.38 -1.49
CA THR A 354 -8.50 7.08 -0.41
C THR A 354 -7.57 7.54 0.71
N TRP A 355 -6.28 7.21 0.60
CA TRP A 355 -5.26 7.60 1.57
C TRP A 355 -5.01 9.10 1.52
N GLY A 356 -5.17 9.75 2.67
CA GLY A 356 -5.22 11.21 2.78
C GLY A 356 -4.02 11.95 2.19
N SER A 357 -4.16 13.26 2.00
CA SER A 357 -3.17 14.10 1.32
C SER A 357 -1.90 14.40 2.12
N ASN A 358 -1.82 13.96 3.38
CA ASN A 358 -0.68 14.21 4.27
C ASN A 358 0.26 13.00 4.28
N SER A 359 1.16 12.95 3.31
CA SER A 359 2.12 11.86 3.15
C SER A 359 2.94 11.60 4.41
N GLN A 360 3.01 10.36 4.87
CA GLN A 360 3.92 9.91 5.92
C GLN A 360 5.29 9.57 5.31
N THR A 361 6.29 10.36 5.67
CA THR A 361 7.66 10.32 5.13
C THR A 361 8.68 10.34 6.26
N SER A 362 9.97 10.35 5.94
CA SER A 362 11.01 10.57 6.97
C SER A 362 10.98 11.99 7.55
N ALA A 363 10.30 12.96 6.90
CA ALA A 363 10.26 14.35 7.35
C ALA A 363 9.30 14.58 8.53
N ASN A 364 8.33 13.69 8.75
CA ASN A 364 7.34 13.77 9.81
C ASN A 364 7.29 12.52 10.70
N ASP A 365 8.36 11.71 10.67
CA ASP A 365 8.55 10.60 11.61
C ASP A 365 8.73 11.12 13.04
N THR A 366 8.09 10.46 13.99
CA THR A 366 8.09 10.80 15.41
C THR A 366 8.58 9.62 16.24
N THR A 367 9.53 9.87 17.13
CA THR A 367 10.14 8.82 17.94
C THR A 367 9.97 9.02 19.44
N ILE A 368 9.79 7.92 20.19
CA ILE A 368 9.97 7.89 21.65
C ILE A 368 11.11 6.94 21.99
N PHE A 369 12.12 7.43 22.70
CA PHE A 369 13.24 6.62 23.20
C PHE A 369 13.13 6.35 24.70
N ARG A 370 13.44 5.13 25.14
CA ARG A 370 13.45 4.71 26.55
C ARG A 370 14.57 3.71 26.83
N ASN A 371 15.37 3.94 27.86
CA ASN A 371 16.37 2.99 28.36
C ASN A 371 15.77 2.17 29.52
N PHE A 372 15.68 0.86 29.36
CA PHE A 372 15.06 -0.09 30.28
C PHE A 372 16.03 -0.68 31.30
N LEU A 373 17.32 -0.67 30.99
CA LEU A 373 18.38 -1.26 31.81
C LEU A 373 19.70 -0.56 31.48
N ASP A 374 20.42 -0.08 32.49
CA ASP A 374 21.77 0.51 32.37
C ASP A 374 22.81 -0.22 33.24
N THR A 375 22.47 -1.43 33.70
CA THR A 375 23.28 -2.24 34.61
C THR A 375 23.45 -3.67 34.11
N SER A 376 24.60 -4.28 34.43
CA SER A 376 24.87 -5.66 34.02
C SER A 376 23.90 -6.64 34.67
N ARG A 377 23.29 -7.48 33.83
CA ARG A 377 22.34 -8.51 34.23
C ARG A 377 22.65 -9.82 33.53
N ARG A 378 22.85 -10.87 34.34
CA ARG A 378 22.86 -12.25 33.85
C ARG A 378 21.41 -12.73 33.70
N ILE A 379 21.09 -13.34 32.56
CA ILE A 379 19.78 -13.92 32.29
C ILE A 379 19.65 -15.26 33.02
N ASN A 380 18.46 -15.54 33.55
CA ASN A 380 18.19 -16.77 34.29
C ASN A 380 18.07 -17.97 33.32
N ILE A 381 18.86 -19.02 33.58
CA ILE A 381 18.89 -20.27 32.79
C ILE A 381 17.60 -21.08 32.99
N GLY A 382 17.10 -21.70 31.91
CA GLY A 382 15.95 -22.62 31.95
C GLY A 382 14.64 -21.92 32.35
N ASN A 383 14.53 -20.62 32.09
CA ASN A 383 13.40 -19.79 32.51
C ASN A 383 12.23 -19.75 31.50
N ASN A 384 12.28 -20.56 30.43
CA ASN A 384 11.22 -20.64 29.41
C ASN A 384 9.86 -21.02 30.01
N SER A 385 9.85 -21.74 31.14
CA SER A 385 8.63 -22.09 31.88
C SER A 385 8.26 -21.11 33.01
N PHE A 386 9.02 -20.03 33.22
CA PHE A 386 8.90 -19.11 34.36
C PHE A 386 8.78 -17.63 33.96
N GLY A 387 8.43 -17.34 32.70
CA GLY A 387 8.13 -15.97 32.26
C GLY A 387 9.36 -15.07 32.04
N GLY A 388 10.55 -15.65 31.81
CA GLY A 388 11.70 -14.87 31.35
C GLY A 388 12.36 -14.02 32.44
N THR A 389 13.42 -13.30 32.08
CA THR A 389 13.93 -12.17 32.87
C THR A 389 13.29 -10.90 32.31
N SER A 390 12.42 -10.26 33.10
CA SER A 390 11.64 -9.09 32.65
C SER A 390 12.25 -7.76 33.04
N PHE A 391 12.14 -6.79 32.14
CA PHE A 391 12.47 -5.38 32.33
C PHE A 391 11.27 -4.55 31.88
N SER A 392 10.75 -3.67 32.73
CA SER A 392 9.54 -2.91 32.43
C SER A 392 9.74 -1.41 32.63
N GLN A 393 9.09 -0.62 31.80
CA GLN A 393 9.08 0.83 31.92
C GLN A 393 7.71 1.41 31.56
N PHE A 394 7.31 2.44 32.31
CA PHE A 394 6.11 3.21 32.02
C PHE A 394 6.42 4.36 31.05
N ILE A 395 5.62 4.47 30.00
CA ILE A 395 5.66 5.55 29.01
C ILE A 395 4.42 6.42 29.21
N GLY A 396 4.62 7.71 29.44
CA GLY A 396 3.55 8.67 29.75
C GLY A 396 3.13 9.57 28.58
N SER A 397 3.38 9.16 27.34
CA SER A 397 3.09 9.92 26.12
C SER A 397 2.70 8.95 25.00
N ASN A 398 1.92 9.44 24.01
CA ASN A 398 1.50 8.70 22.83
C ASN A 398 2.20 9.15 21.55
N ILE A 399 2.57 8.16 20.76
CA ILE A 399 2.59 8.20 19.30
C ILE A 399 1.72 7.04 18.81
N ASP A 400 1.24 7.13 17.59
CA ASP A 400 0.66 5.99 16.88
C ASP A 400 1.81 5.19 16.24
N ILE A 401 1.99 3.96 16.70
CA ILE A 401 3.16 3.14 16.43
C ILE A 401 3.06 2.58 15.02
N GLU A 402 4.18 2.63 14.29
CA GLU A 402 4.35 1.92 13.02
C GLU A 402 5.28 0.73 13.20
N HIS A 403 6.33 0.88 14.02
CA HIS A 403 7.27 -0.18 14.36
C HIS A 403 8.04 0.15 15.64
N VAL A 404 8.65 -0.88 16.23
CA VAL A 404 9.44 -0.76 17.45
C VAL A 404 10.79 -1.45 17.31
N GLU A 405 11.85 -0.74 17.70
CA GLU A 405 13.21 -1.25 17.77
C GLU A 405 13.62 -1.49 19.23
N VAL A 406 14.24 -2.64 19.49
CA VAL A 406 14.83 -3.02 20.77
C VAL A 406 16.31 -3.28 20.56
N ASP A 407 17.13 -2.40 21.09
CA ASP A 407 18.59 -2.48 21.03
C ASP A 407 19.12 -3.05 22.36
N ILE A 408 19.84 -4.18 22.28
CA ILE A 408 20.41 -4.87 23.43
C ILE A 408 21.93 -4.93 23.32
N ASN A 409 22.61 -4.52 24.39
CA ASN A 409 24.05 -4.69 24.52
C ASN A 409 24.37 -5.97 25.29
N PHE A 410 24.92 -6.95 24.58
CA PHE A 410 25.38 -8.22 25.11
C PHE A 410 26.85 -8.12 25.55
N THR A 411 27.10 -8.53 26.78
CA THR A 411 28.48 -8.75 27.27
C THR A 411 28.94 -10.19 27.06
N GLN A 412 27.99 -11.13 26.99
CA GLN A 412 28.24 -12.55 26.77
C GLN A 412 26.97 -13.21 26.19
N TRP A 413 27.07 -13.86 25.04
CA TRP A 413 26.04 -14.72 24.44
C TRP A 413 26.74 -15.80 23.60
N HIS A 414 26.79 -17.03 24.10
CA HIS A 414 27.71 -18.06 23.57
C HIS A 414 27.09 -19.08 22.64
N ASP A 415 25.77 -19.24 22.64
CA ASP A 415 25.06 -20.09 21.71
C ASP A 415 23.92 -19.30 21.06
N LEU A 416 23.99 -19.02 19.76
CA LEU A 416 22.93 -18.26 19.09
C LEU A 416 21.54 -18.91 19.24
N GLY A 417 21.52 -20.23 19.42
CA GLY A 417 20.32 -21.03 19.54
C GLY A 417 19.60 -20.94 20.89
N ASP A 418 20.13 -20.28 21.91
CA ASP A 418 19.53 -20.27 23.26
C ASP A 418 18.72 -19.00 23.59
N LEU A 419 18.73 -18.01 22.69
CA LEU A 419 18.14 -16.71 22.94
C LEU A 419 16.71 -16.64 22.43
N GLU A 420 15.80 -16.28 23.32
CA GLU A 420 14.48 -15.78 22.94
C GLU A 420 14.25 -14.40 23.57
N ILE A 421 13.71 -13.47 22.78
CA ILE A 421 13.36 -12.12 23.24
C ILE A 421 11.90 -11.85 22.88
N ARG A 422 11.14 -11.34 23.85
CA ARG A 422 9.79 -10.84 23.64
C ARG A 422 9.66 -9.39 24.05
N LEU A 423 8.91 -8.62 23.27
CA LEU A 423 8.43 -7.30 23.64
C LEU A 423 6.92 -7.37 23.88
N ILE A 424 6.46 -6.79 24.97
CA ILE A 424 5.05 -6.80 25.37
C ILE A 424 4.56 -5.35 25.52
N SER A 425 3.49 -5.02 24.79
CA SER A 425 2.82 -3.72 24.85
C SER A 425 1.85 -3.61 26.02
N PRO A 426 1.42 -2.39 26.39
CA PRO A 426 0.40 -2.16 27.41
C PRO A 426 -0.94 -2.84 27.11
N ASP A 427 -1.28 -2.98 25.83
CA ASP A 427 -2.54 -3.59 25.36
C ASP A 427 -2.48 -5.12 25.29
N GLY A 428 -1.30 -5.69 25.56
CA GLY A 428 -1.11 -7.13 25.72
C GLY A 428 -0.54 -7.84 24.48
N THR A 429 -0.25 -7.10 23.40
CA THR A 429 0.49 -7.62 22.24
C THR A 429 1.85 -8.11 22.69
N SER A 430 2.23 -9.33 22.29
CA SER A 430 3.49 -9.96 22.69
C SER A 430 4.26 -10.39 21.46
N SER A 431 5.15 -9.55 20.97
CA SER A 431 5.98 -9.83 19.81
C SER A 431 7.22 -10.65 20.16
N ILE A 432 7.45 -11.73 19.43
CA ILE A 432 8.66 -12.56 19.54
C ILE A 432 9.67 -11.97 18.56
N LEU A 433 10.69 -11.30 19.09
CA LEU A 433 11.68 -10.59 18.27
C LEU A 433 12.71 -11.54 17.66
N ILE A 434 13.08 -12.58 18.41
CA ILE A 434 13.93 -13.67 17.96
C ILE A 434 13.63 -14.89 18.82
N ASP A 435 13.69 -16.08 18.24
CA ASP A 435 13.49 -17.36 18.94
C ASP A 435 14.48 -18.42 18.44
N ASN A 436 15.46 -18.76 19.28
CA ASN A 436 16.41 -19.86 19.11
C ASN A 436 17.12 -19.85 17.73
N SER A 437 17.42 -18.66 17.20
CA SER A 437 17.88 -18.54 15.82
C SER A 437 19.20 -19.26 15.57
N GLY A 438 19.23 -20.06 14.52
CA GLY A 438 20.38 -20.88 14.15
C GLY A 438 20.43 -22.24 14.80
N GLU A 439 19.59 -22.55 15.79
CA GLU A 439 19.55 -23.89 16.37
C GLU A 439 18.91 -24.90 15.40
N ASN A 440 19.68 -25.92 14.98
CA ASN A 440 19.14 -27.05 14.22
C ASN A 440 19.37 -28.35 14.99
N ASN A 441 18.35 -28.79 15.73
CA ASN A 441 18.33 -30.06 16.47
C ASN A 441 19.47 -30.18 17.53
N GLY A 442 19.67 -29.17 18.38
CA GLY A 442 20.62 -29.24 19.49
C GLY A 442 22.10 -29.21 19.08
N ARG A 443 22.41 -28.63 17.92
CA ARG A 443 23.79 -28.41 17.47
C ARG A 443 24.21 -26.97 17.76
N PHE A 444 25.32 -26.82 18.47
CA PHE A 444 25.96 -25.55 18.79
C PHE A 444 26.18 -24.69 17.53
N SER A 445 25.59 -23.50 17.51
CA SER A 445 25.57 -22.61 16.33
C SER A 445 26.64 -21.53 16.36
N GLY A 446 27.61 -21.65 17.28
CA GLY A 446 28.54 -20.56 17.58
C GLY A 446 27.89 -19.55 18.52
N GLY A 447 28.64 -18.52 18.91
CA GLY A 447 28.17 -17.50 19.84
C GLY A 447 28.37 -16.09 19.29
N PHE A 448 27.42 -15.21 19.60
CA PHE A 448 27.55 -13.77 19.36
C PHE A 448 28.71 -13.17 20.18
N GLY A 449 29.02 -13.72 21.35
CA GLY A 449 30.05 -13.18 22.24
C GLY A 449 29.58 -11.88 22.89
N SER A 450 30.18 -10.75 22.50
CA SER A 450 29.82 -9.42 23.01
C SER A 450 29.56 -8.45 21.88
N GLY A 451 28.71 -7.46 22.11
CA GLY A 451 28.34 -6.44 21.13
C GLY A 451 26.91 -5.98 21.31
N ARG A 452 26.55 -4.98 20.52
CA ARG A 452 25.22 -4.39 20.47
C ARG A 452 24.47 -4.93 19.25
N TRP A 453 23.19 -5.23 19.40
CA TRP A 453 22.34 -5.71 18.31
C TRP A 453 20.94 -5.11 18.43
N GLU A 454 20.39 -4.72 17.28
CA GLU A 454 19.08 -4.13 17.14
C GLU A 454 18.09 -5.18 16.63
N PHE A 455 16.98 -5.33 17.33
CA PHE A 455 15.85 -6.16 16.96
C PHE A 455 14.68 -5.27 16.61
N PHE A 456 13.87 -5.69 15.65
CA PHE A 456 12.78 -4.90 15.08
C PHE A 456 11.48 -5.70 15.05
N SER A 457 10.35 -5.02 15.25
CA SER A 457 9.01 -5.60 15.10
C SER A 457 8.02 -4.64 14.44
N ASN A 458 7.30 -5.18 13.45
CA ASN A 458 6.14 -4.54 12.83
C ASN A 458 4.84 -4.75 13.63
N GLU A 459 4.80 -5.70 14.56
CA GLU A 459 3.55 -6.24 15.12
C GLU A 459 2.70 -5.20 15.87
N PHE A 460 3.32 -4.15 16.39
CA PHE A 460 2.64 -3.12 17.20
C PHE A 460 2.00 -2.01 16.35
N ARG A 461 1.97 -2.14 15.02
CA ARG A 461 1.41 -1.12 14.13
C ARG A 461 -0.05 -0.79 14.49
N GLY A 462 -0.37 0.49 14.63
CA GLY A 462 -1.70 0.99 15.01
C GLY A 462 -1.98 0.99 16.51
N GLU A 463 -1.03 0.54 17.36
CA GLU A 463 -1.12 0.71 18.81
C GLU A 463 -0.56 2.06 19.26
N GLU A 464 -0.97 2.53 20.44
CA GLU A 464 -0.40 3.71 21.07
C GLU A 464 0.68 3.37 22.11
N THR A 465 1.67 4.26 22.32
CA THR A 465 2.78 3.95 23.25
C THR A 465 2.47 4.07 24.74
N PHE A 466 1.39 4.73 25.16
CA PHE A 466 1.16 5.02 26.58
C PHE A 466 0.89 3.76 27.40
N GLY A 467 1.64 3.59 28.49
CA GLY A 467 1.44 2.49 29.42
C GLY A 467 2.73 1.78 29.78
N ASN A 468 2.60 0.57 30.33
CA ASN A 468 3.73 -0.20 30.82
C ASN A 468 4.20 -1.23 29.79
N TRP A 469 5.35 -0.97 29.19
CA TRP A 469 6.01 -1.88 28.24
C TRP A 469 6.95 -2.83 28.98
N THR A 470 7.11 -4.04 28.46
CA THR A 470 7.99 -5.06 29.07
C THR A 470 8.82 -5.81 28.04
N VAL A 471 10.13 -5.87 28.23
CA VAL A 471 11.04 -6.78 27.52
C VAL A 471 11.26 -8.01 28.37
N GLN A 472 11.08 -9.20 27.79
CA GLN A 472 11.41 -10.47 28.41
C GLN A 472 12.53 -11.15 27.64
N ILE A 473 13.57 -11.58 28.35
CA ILE A 473 14.71 -12.30 27.77
C ILE A 473 14.80 -13.67 28.41
N PHE A 474 14.90 -14.69 27.57
CA PHE A 474 14.98 -16.08 27.95
C PHE A 474 16.33 -16.67 27.54
N ASP A 475 16.81 -17.58 28.38
CA ASP A 475 17.96 -18.43 28.11
C ASP A 475 17.42 -19.86 28.10
N ALA A 476 17.21 -20.37 26.88
CA ALA A 476 16.56 -21.65 26.60
C ALA A 476 17.43 -22.86 26.96
N ASP A 477 18.71 -22.65 27.28
CA ASP A 477 19.56 -23.72 27.77
C ASP A 477 19.11 -24.17 29.17
N SER A 478 19.23 -25.47 29.43
CA SER A 478 19.00 -26.07 30.75
C SER A 478 20.30 -26.23 31.56
N ASN A 479 21.45 -25.90 30.98
CA ASN A 479 22.77 -26.07 31.56
C ASN A 479 23.53 -24.74 31.74
N THR A 480 24.63 -24.73 32.51
CA THR A 480 25.32 -23.48 32.93
C THR A 480 26.48 -23.06 32.02
N ILE A 481 26.66 -23.71 30.87
CA ILE A 481 27.89 -23.63 30.06
C ILE A 481 27.86 -22.45 29.08
N SER A 482 26.68 -21.98 28.67
CA SER A 482 26.51 -20.89 27.68
C SER A 482 25.70 -19.71 28.23
N PRO A 483 26.14 -19.02 29.30
CA PRO A 483 25.31 -17.98 29.90
C PRO A 483 25.11 -16.76 28.99
N ILE A 484 23.91 -16.21 29.01
CA ILE A 484 23.60 -14.89 28.43
C ILE A 484 23.75 -13.79 29.50
N THR A 485 24.54 -12.76 29.21
CA THR A 485 24.68 -11.58 30.08
C THR A 485 24.62 -10.31 29.24
N ILE A 486 23.75 -9.39 29.65
CA ILE A 486 23.54 -8.08 29.02
C ILE A 486 23.95 -6.96 29.98
N ASN A 487 24.09 -5.75 29.47
CA ASN A 487 24.35 -4.56 30.29
C ASN A 487 23.53 -3.33 29.89
N ASP A 488 22.76 -3.41 28.81
CA ASP A 488 21.94 -2.32 28.32
C ASP A 488 20.73 -2.84 27.55
N ILE A 489 19.59 -2.17 27.68
CA ILE A 489 18.41 -2.35 26.84
C ILE A 489 17.84 -0.97 26.54
N ASP A 490 17.84 -0.60 25.26
CA ASP A 490 17.23 0.62 24.73
C ASP A 490 16.04 0.24 23.84
N ILE A 491 14.97 1.02 23.89
CA ILE A 491 13.80 0.85 23.01
C ILE A 491 13.50 2.18 22.32
N THR A 492 13.30 2.12 21.02
CA THR A 492 12.81 3.24 20.22
C THR A 492 11.50 2.86 19.54
N PHE A 493 10.47 3.65 19.81
CA PHE A 493 9.17 3.56 19.15
C PHE A 493 9.15 4.58 18.02
N TYR A 494 8.70 4.17 16.84
CA TYR A 494 8.60 5.01 15.65
C TYR A 494 7.16 5.04 15.14
N GLY A 495 6.77 6.16 14.55
CA GLY A 495 5.47 6.30 13.93
C GLY A 495 5.03 7.75 13.78
N LYS A 496 3.71 7.96 13.75
CA LYS A 496 3.12 9.30 13.57
C LYS A 496 2.68 9.90 14.89
N ALA A 497 2.60 11.24 14.92
CA ALA A 497 2.04 11.94 16.06
C ALA A 497 0.61 11.46 16.30
N ALA A 498 0.30 11.10 17.56
CA ALA A 498 -1.06 10.73 17.93
C ALA A 498 -2.04 11.87 17.60
N SER A 499 -3.20 11.48 17.07
CA SER A 499 -4.23 12.37 16.58
C SER A 499 -5.54 12.04 17.28
N ASN A 500 -6.42 13.02 17.40
CA ASN A 500 -7.82 12.75 17.77
C ASN A 500 -8.65 12.40 16.53
N ASN A 501 -8.13 12.62 15.33
CA ASN A 501 -8.82 12.27 14.09
C ASN A 501 -8.43 10.83 13.73
N ASP A 502 -9.35 9.91 13.93
CA ASP A 502 -9.17 8.48 13.69
C ASP A 502 -9.68 8.08 12.29
N THR A 503 -9.07 7.04 11.74
CA THR A 503 -9.55 6.39 10.52
C THR A 503 -9.73 4.90 10.81
N PHE A 504 -10.97 4.43 10.72
CA PHE A 504 -11.36 3.04 10.90
C PHE A 504 -11.42 2.37 9.53
N ILE A 505 -10.52 1.43 9.29
CA ILE A 505 -10.37 0.76 8.00
C ILE A 505 -11.09 -0.58 8.01
N PHE A 506 -11.87 -0.83 6.96
CA PHE A 506 -12.60 -2.07 6.74
C PHE A 506 -12.19 -2.72 5.42
N THR A 507 -12.18 -4.05 5.44
CA THR A 507 -11.83 -4.94 4.33
C THR A 507 -12.87 -6.07 4.23
N GLU A 508 -12.77 -6.90 3.19
CA GLU A 508 -13.54 -8.14 3.05
C GLU A 508 -13.37 -9.17 4.19
N GLU A 509 -12.45 -8.95 5.15
CA GLU A 509 -12.28 -9.83 6.31
C GLU A 509 -13.10 -9.40 7.53
N TYR A 510 -13.87 -8.30 7.44
CA TYR A 510 -14.62 -7.81 8.60
C TYR A 510 -15.64 -8.83 9.11
N SER A 511 -16.40 -9.45 8.20
CA SER A 511 -17.39 -10.48 8.53
C SER A 511 -16.79 -11.77 9.09
N ASP A 512 -15.52 -12.06 8.81
CA ASP A 512 -14.82 -13.22 9.34
C ASP A 512 -14.51 -13.09 10.83
N TYR A 513 -14.38 -11.86 11.33
CA TYR A 513 -13.93 -11.59 12.71
C TYR A 513 -14.95 -10.86 13.60
N ASP A 514 -16.11 -10.42 13.08
CA ASP A 514 -17.13 -9.74 13.89
C ASP A 514 -17.48 -10.51 15.19
N GLY A 515 -17.36 -9.82 16.33
CA GLY A 515 -17.62 -10.37 17.66
C GLY A 515 -16.60 -11.40 18.17
N LEU A 516 -15.52 -11.64 17.42
CA LEU A 516 -14.42 -12.54 17.79
C LEU A 516 -13.17 -11.75 18.16
N PHE A 517 -12.33 -12.32 19.03
CA PHE A 517 -10.99 -11.81 19.35
C PHE A 517 -10.87 -10.32 19.74
N GLY A 518 -11.96 -9.68 20.17
CA GLY A 518 -11.99 -8.25 20.53
C GLY A 518 -12.50 -7.33 19.43
N HIS A 519 -12.83 -7.85 18.25
CA HIS A 519 -13.43 -7.09 17.16
C HIS A 519 -14.90 -6.75 17.49
N THR A 520 -15.28 -5.51 17.21
CA THR A 520 -16.58 -4.93 17.55
C THR A 520 -17.31 -4.38 16.33
N SER A 521 -18.64 -4.37 16.41
CA SER A 521 -19.55 -3.68 15.49
C SER A 521 -20.03 -2.33 16.00
N SER A 522 -19.52 -1.88 17.15
CA SER A 522 -19.71 -0.54 17.68
C SER A 522 -18.47 0.30 17.40
N ILE A 523 -18.60 1.25 16.47
CA ILE A 523 -17.52 2.17 16.05
C ILE A 523 -17.76 3.54 16.68
N ASN A 524 -16.74 4.07 17.37
CA ASN A 524 -16.83 5.35 18.05
C ASN A 524 -15.58 6.17 17.77
N GLY A 525 -15.69 7.25 16.99
CA GLY A 525 -14.58 8.16 16.73
C GLY A 525 -14.28 9.12 17.88
N GLY A 526 -15.26 9.36 18.75
CA GLY A 526 -15.03 10.15 19.96
C GLY A 526 -14.95 11.64 19.69
N ILE A 527 -13.75 12.23 19.79
CA ILE A 527 -13.53 13.67 19.56
C ILE A 527 -12.63 13.81 18.35
N GLY A 528 -12.86 14.80 17.49
CA GLY A 528 -12.01 14.98 16.32
C GLY A 528 -12.86 15.02 15.06
N ILE A 529 -12.24 14.64 13.95
CA ILE A 529 -12.89 14.39 12.67
C ILE A 529 -12.53 12.97 12.28
N ASP A 530 -13.50 12.08 12.39
CA ASP A 530 -13.29 10.65 12.32
C ASP A 530 -13.88 10.07 11.04
N THR A 531 -13.19 9.08 10.48
CA THR A 531 -13.49 8.53 9.17
C THR A 531 -13.71 7.03 9.24
N ILE A 532 -14.80 6.55 8.64
CA ILE A 532 -14.93 5.14 8.27
C ILE A 532 -14.48 4.99 6.83
N ASN A 533 -13.49 4.13 6.60
CA ASN A 533 -12.97 3.82 5.29
C ASN A 533 -13.27 2.36 4.91
N ALA A 534 -14.24 2.17 4.00
CA ALA A 534 -14.61 0.86 3.46
C ALA A 534 -14.12 0.65 2.01
N ALA A 535 -13.10 1.39 1.57
CA ALA A 535 -12.61 1.32 0.18
C ALA A 535 -12.17 -0.08 -0.24
N ALA A 536 -11.69 -0.90 0.71
CA ALA A 536 -11.29 -2.28 0.46
C ALA A 536 -12.44 -3.30 0.59
N VAL A 537 -13.69 -2.85 0.47
CA VAL A 537 -14.90 -3.68 0.51
C VAL A 537 -15.60 -3.66 -0.86
N ASP A 538 -15.93 -4.83 -1.38
CA ASP A 538 -16.58 -5.08 -2.67
C ASP A 538 -18.11 -5.09 -2.56
N SER A 539 -18.63 -5.44 -1.37
CA SER A 539 -20.05 -5.48 -1.11
C SER A 539 -20.62 -4.09 -0.77
N ASN A 540 -21.93 -3.92 -0.96
CA ASN A 540 -22.60 -2.66 -0.65
C ASN A 540 -22.43 -2.30 0.83
N THR A 541 -21.86 -1.13 1.08
CA THR A 541 -21.82 -0.45 2.37
C THR A 541 -23.07 0.40 2.54
N THR A 542 -23.71 0.32 3.71
CA THR A 542 -24.89 1.15 4.04
C THR A 542 -24.67 1.78 5.39
N ILE A 543 -24.51 3.10 5.49
CA ILE A 543 -24.26 3.77 6.77
C ILE A 543 -25.10 5.04 6.85
N ASN A 544 -25.80 5.22 7.98
CA ASN A 544 -26.52 6.44 8.28
C ASN A 544 -26.07 7.04 9.62
N LEU A 545 -25.24 8.08 9.55
CA LEU A 545 -24.65 8.76 10.71
C LEU A 545 -25.70 9.47 11.57
N THR A 546 -26.84 9.88 11.00
CA THR A 546 -27.94 10.49 11.77
C THR A 546 -28.59 9.49 12.74
N THR A 547 -28.78 8.25 12.29
CA THR A 547 -29.34 7.16 13.12
C THR A 547 -28.28 6.38 13.90
N GLY A 548 -27.03 6.47 13.47
CA GLY A 548 -25.89 5.74 14.02
C GLY A 548 -25.96 4.24 13.72
N ILE A 549 -26.55 3.84 12.59
CA ILE A 549 -26.75 2.43 12.22
C ILE A 549 -26.30 2.22 10.78
N GLY A 550 -25.70 1.07 10.50
CA GLY A 550 -25.30 0.68 9.16
C GLY A 550 -24.99 -0.80 9.00
N SER A 551 -24.35 -1.14 7.89
CA SER A 551 -23.75 -2.42 7.58
C SER A 551 -22.52 -2.22 6.70
N ILE A 552 -21.44 -2.94 7.00
CA ILE A 552 -20.22 -3.04 6.19
C ILE A 552 -19.91 -4.52 6.05
N ASP A 553 -19.55 -5.00 4.86
CA ASP A 553 -19.27 -6.43 4.61
C ASP A 553 -20.37 -7.37 5.16
N GLY A 554 -21.64 -6.96 5.00
CA GLY A 554 -22.80 -7.70 5.53
C GLY A 554 -22.93 -7.76 7.07
N VAL A 555 -22.00 -7.17 7.83
CA VAL A 555 -22.06 -7.04 9.29
C VAL A 555 -22.80 -5.77 9.67
N ALA A 556 -23.84 -5.88 10.49
CA ALA A 556 -24.56 -4.73 11.01
C ALA A 556 -23.72 -3.98 12.04
N ILE A 557 -23.59 -2.66 11.90
CA ILE A 557 -22.79 -1.79 12.76
C ILE A 557 -23.61 -0.69 13.43
N THR A 558 -23.07 -0.15 14.52
CA THR A 558 -23.50 1.11 15.11
C THR A 558 -22.36 2.10 15.14
N THR A 559 -22.66 3.37 14.86
CA THR A 559 -21.65 4.44 14.78
C THR A 559 -22.01 5.61 15.70
N SER A 560 -20.98 6.27 16.25
CA SER A 560 -21.11 7.52 17.00
C SER A 560 -19.85 8.39 16.86
N GLY A 561 -20.01 9.70 16.73
CA GLY A 561 -18.87 10.63 16.57
C GLY A 561 -18.04 10.28 15.33
N ILE A 562 -18.71 10.13 14.19
CA ILE A 562 -18.09 9.90 12.89
C ILE A 562 -18.60 11.01 11.98
N GLU A 563 -17.70 11.62 11.22
CA GLU A 563 -18.00 12.75 10.34
C GLU A 563 -17.79 12.41 8.87
N ASN A 564 -16.94 11.43 8.56
CA ASN A 564 -16.61 11.09 7.18
C ASN A 564 -16.88 9.61 6.88
N LEU A 565 -17.36 9.36 5.67
CA LEU A 565 -17.61 8.01 5.15
C LEU A 565 -16.97 7.86 3.78
N ILE A 566 -16.33 6.72 3.58
CA ILE A 566 -15.81 6.27 2.30
C ILE A 566 -16.40 4.89 2.02
N GLY A 567 -17.11 4.79 0.91
CA GLY A 567 -17.63 3.55 0.34
C GLY A 567 -16.54 2.69 -0.30
N GLY A 568 -16.95 1.70 -1.09
CA GLY A 568 -16.07 0.71 -1.72
C GLY A 568 -16.42 0.48 -3.18
N ASP A 569 -16.33 -0.77 -3.64
CA ASP A 569 -16.67 -1.15 -5.03
C ASP A 569 -18.16 -1.54 -5.20
N GLY A 570 -18.94 -1.47 -4.11
CA GLY A 570 -20.36 -1.82 -4.05
C GLY A 570 -21.30 -0.68 -4.44
N ASN A 571 -22.61 -0.94 -4.54
CA ASN A 571 -23.60 0.14 -4.72
C ASN A 571 -24.01 0.65 -3.33
N ASP A 572 -23.36 1.69 -2.88
CA ASP A 572 -23.34 2.11 -1.49
C ASP A 572 -24.47 3.06 -1.16
N SER A 573 -24.87 3.07 0.12
CA SER A 573 -25.86 4.01 0.64
C SER A 573 -25.27 4.73 1.85
N LEU A 574 -24.79 5.95 1.61
CA LEU A 574 -24.09 6.75 2.59
C LEU A 574 -24.96 7.94 3.01
N SER A 575 -24.97 8.24 4.30
CA SER A 575 -25.85 9.23 4.89
C SER A 575 -25.11 9.95 6.02
N GLY A 576 -24.90 11.25 5.83
CA GLY A 576 -24.29 12.16 6.79
C GLY A 576 -25.17 12.44 8.01
N ASN A 577 -24.80 13.50 8.73
CA ASN A 577 -25.48 13.96 9.92
C ASN A 577 -25.70 15.48 9.87
N ALA A 578 -25.65 16.19 11.00
CA ALA A 578 -25.88 17.63 11.04
C ALA A 578 -24.58 18.46 11.07
N ALA A 579 -23.44 17.79 10.92
CA ALA A 579 -22.11 18.39 10.83
C ALA A 579 -21.59 18.26 9.40
N ASN A 580 -20.64 19.12 9.04
CA ASN A 580 -19.98 19.08 7.74
C ASN A 580 -19.27 17.73 7.55
N ASN A 581 -19.73 16.96 6.57
CA ASN A 581 -19.28 15.62 6.29
C ASN A 581 -18.47 15.57 4.98
N ARG A 582 -17.55 14.61 4.90
CA ARG A 582 -16.93 14.18 3.64
C ARG A 582 -17.43 12.78 3.31
N LEU A 583 -18.18 12.67 2.24
CA LEU A 583 -18.84 11.43 1.79
C LEU A 583 -18.34 11.05 0.39
N LEU A 584 -17.73 9.87 0.27
CA LEU A 584 -17.18 9.36 -0.99
C LEU A 584 -17.83 8.01 -1.33
N GLY A 585 -18.49 7.91 -2.48
CA GLY A 585 -19.13 6.68 -2.97
C GLY A 585 -18.13 5.66 -3.51
N MET A 586 -17.11 6.14 -4.22
CA MET A 586 -16.06 5.36 -4.88
C MET A 586 -16.51 4.69 -6.18
N ARG A 587 -16.73 3.37 -6.24
CA ARG A 587 -17.21 2.71 -7.47
C ARG A 587 -18.55 2.06 -7.16
N GLY A 588 -19.48 2.10 -8.11
CA GLY A 588 -20.83 1.58 -7.92
C GLY A 588 -21.85 2.65 -8.26
N ASN A 589 -23.14 2.29 -8.27
CA ASN A 589 -24.21 3.27 -8.41
C ASN A 589 -24.68 3.64 -6.99
N ASP A 590 -24.17 4.74 -6.48
CA ASP A 590 -24.26 5.08 -5.07
C ASP A 590 -25.45 6.00 -4.77
N SER A 591 -25.93 5.95 -3.54
CA SER A 591 -26.98 6.82 -3.01
C SER A 591 -26.45 7.55 -1.79
N ILE A 592 -26.08 8.81 -1.95
CA ILE A 592 -25.40 9.61 -0.92
C ILE A 592 -26.26 10.82 -0.52
N SER A 593 -26.40 11.04 0.79
CA SER A 593 -27.16 12.16 1.36
C SER A 593 -26.35 12.87 2.45
N GLY A 594 -26.08 14.16 2.30
CA GLY A 594 -25.33 14.99 3.26
C GLY A 594 -26.10 15.23 4.57
N TYR A 595 -27.38 15.61 4.44
CA TYR A 595 -28.30 16.03 5.50
C TYR A 595 -28.11 17.48 5.94
N GLY A 596 -27.32 17.75 6.97
CA GLY A 596 -27.16 19.10 7.48
C GLY A 596 -25.70 19.45 7.65
N GLY A 597 -25.34 20.70 7.37
CA GLY A 597 -23.94 21.13 7.38
C GLY A 597 -23.45 21.37 5.95
N ASP A 598 -22.27 21.95 5.82
CA ASP A 598 -21.69 22.20 4.50
C ASP A 598 -20.88 20.97 4.09
N ASP A 599 -21.44 20.12 3.24
CA ASP A 599 -20.93 18.79 2.94
C ASP A 599 -20.08 18.74 1.66
N TYR A 600 -19.09 17.85 1.65
CA TYR A 600 -18.40 17.41 0.43
C TYR A 600 -18.92 16.03 0.05
N ILE A 601 -19.52 15.93 -1.13
CA ILE A 601 -20.10 14.68 -1.65
C ILE A 601 -19.49 14.36 -3.02
N ASP A 602 -18.95 13.16 -3.15
CA ASP A 602 -18.32 12.66 -4.37
C ASP A 602 -18.87 11.26 -4.68
N GLY A 603 -19.63 11.14 -5.77
CA GLY A 603 -20.24 9.88 -6.21
C GLY A 603 -19.19 8.87 -6.67
N GLY A 604 -18.21 9.33 -7.44
CA GLY A 604 -17.15 8.49 -7.98
C GLY A 604 -17.56 7.88 -9.31
N ALA A 605 -17.41 6.57 -9.51
CA ALA A 605 -17.69 5.91 -10.79
C ALA A 605 -18.98 5.08 -10.73
N GLY A 606 -19.97 5.47 -11.52
CA GLY A 606 -21.26 4.80 -11.68
C GLY A 606 -22.35 5.83 -11.96
N ASN A 607 -23.62 5.44 -11.90
CA ASN A 607 -24.72 6.40 -12.04
C ASN A 607 -25.28 6.70 -10.66
N ASP A 608 -24.80 7.78 -10.07
CA ASP A 608 -24.98 8.07 -8.66
C ASP A 608 -26.20 8.95 -8.40
N THR A 609 -26.70 8.92 -7.17
CA THR A 609 -27.76 9.81 -6.68
C THR A 609 -27.23 10.55 -5.46
N LEU A 610 -26.96 11.84 -5.63
CA LEU A 610 -26.36 12.71 -4.61
C LEU A 610 -27.37 13.76 -4.16
N MET A 611 -27.52 13.92 -2.83
CA MET A 611 -28.38 14.92 -2.20
C MET A 611 -27.59 15.68 -1.12
N GLY A 612 -27.35 16.98 -1.32
CA GLY A 612 -26.75 17.84 -0.29
C GLY A 612 -27.66 17.99 0.93
N ASN A 613 -28.87 18.51 0.67
CA ASN A 613 -29.94 18.83 1.63
C ASN A 613 -29.80 20.21 2.28
N GLU A 614 -29.44 20.34 3.55
CA GLU A 614 -29.33 21.63 4.25
C GLU A 614 -27.87 22.06 4.39
N GLY A 615 -27.47 23.17 3.79
CA GLY A 615 -26.10 23.68 3.89
C GLY A 615 -25.58 24.19 2.56
N ASP A 616 -24.39 24.78 2.55
CA ASP A 616 -23.72 25.15 1.30
C ASP A 616 -22.86 23.96 0.85
N ASP A 617 -23.41 23.08 0.00
CA ASP A 617 -22.81 21.78 -0.31
C ASP A 617 -21.95 21.78 -1.59
N LEU A 618 -20.98 20.88 -1.67
CA LEU A 618 -20.17 20.62 -2.87
C LEU A 618 -20.41 19.20 -3.39
N LEU A 619 -21.04 19.09 -4.56
CA LEU A 619 -21.43 17.82 -5.18
C LEU A 619 -20.62 17.54 -6.45
N LEU A 620 -19.90 16.42 -6.46
CA LEU A 620 -19.22 15.85 -7.62
C LEU A 620 -19.92 14.55 -8.01
N GLY A 621 -20.55 14.50 -9.19
CA GLY A 621 -21.14 13.27 -9.71
C GLY A 621 -20.08 12.21 -9.97
N GLY A 622 -19.07 12.57 -10.76
CA GLY A 622 -17.96 11.68 -11.11
C GLY A 622 -18.16 11.07 -12.49
N ILE A 623 -17.80 9.81 -12.70
CA ILE A 623 -17.93 9.10 -13.99
C ILE A 623 -19.26 8.35 -14.04
N GLY A 624 -20.19 8.83 -14.87
CA GLY A 624 -21.43 8.16 -15.26
C GLY A 624 -22.54 9.17 -15.54
N ASN A 625 -23.80 8.77 -15.42
CA ASN A 625 -24.91 9.74 -15.59
C ASN A 625 -25.58 9.91 -14.24
N ASP A 626 -25.23 10.99 -13.55
CA ASP A 626 -25.59 11.16 -12.14
C ASP A 626 -26.87 11.97 -11.97
N THR A 627 -27.49 11.84 -10.80
CA THR A 627 -28.61 12.67 -10.36
C THR A 627 -28.19 13.47 -9.14
N LEU A 628 -28.10 14.79 -9.29
CA LEU A 628 -27.58 15.70 -8.28
C LEU A 628 -28.69 16.62 -7.79
N THR A 629 -28.82 16.76 -6.47
CA THR A 629 -29.79 17.65 -5.82
C THR A 629 -29.06 18.43 -4.74
N GLY A 630 -28.96 19.75 -4.89
CA GLY A 630 -28.26 20.61 -3.92
C GLY A 630 -29.07 20.72 -2.63
N GLY A 631 -30.34 21.10 -2.76
CA GLY A 631 -31.25 21.31 -1.65
C GLY A 631 -31.39 22.78 -1.30
N SER A 632 -31.15 23.12 -0.04
CA SER A 632 -31.24 24.47 0.49
C SER A 632 -29.88 24.96 0.93
N GLY A 633 -29.47 26.10 0.39
CA GLY A 633 -28.17 26.71 0.63
C GLY A 633 -27.68 27.32 -0.67
N VAL A 634 -26.38 27.55 -0.75
CA VAL A 634 -25.68 27.90 -1.97
C VAL A 634 -24.77 26.74 -2.34
N ASP A 635 -25.22 25.95 -3.30
CA ASP A 635 -24.58 24.67 -3.62
C ASP A 635 -23.64 24.77 -4.82
N ASP A 636 -22.53 24.05 -4.78
CA ASP A 636 -21.57 23.92 -5.86
C ASP A 636 -21.70 22.55 -6.53
N PHE A 637 -22.06 22.52 -7.82
CA PHE A 637 -22.01 21.33 -8.65
C PHE A 637 -20.70 21.32 -9.45
N TRP A 638 -19.77 20.42 -9.13
CA TRP A 638 -18.40 20.47 -9.64
C TRP A 638 -18.08 19.35 -10.63
N PHE A 639 -17.66 19.78 -11.82
CA PHE A 639 -17.28 18.93 -12.96
C PHE A 639 -15.77 18.96 -13.14
N THR A 640 -15.12 17.81 -12.96
CA THR A 640 -13.66 17.70 -12.92
C THR A 640 -13.04 17.21 -14.21
N SER A 641 -13.79 16.62 -15.14
CA SER A 641 -13.29 16.14 -16.43
C SER A 641 -14.38 16.18 -17.52
N SER A 642 -14.00 16.18 -18.80
CA SER A 642 -14.96 16.11 -19.91
C SER A 642 -15.54 14.70 -20.16
N SER A 643 -15.01 13.69 -19.48
CA SER A 643 -15.44 12.29 -19.58
C SER A 643 -16.31 11.84 -18.41
N HIS A 644 -16.81 12.79 -17.63
CA HIS A 644 -17.66 12.56 -16.46
C HIS A 644 -19.02 11.94 -16.85
N GLY A 645 -19.55 12.19 -18.05
CA GLY A 645 -20.83 11.65 -18.53
C GLY A 645 -21.90 12.72 -18.62
N VAL A 646 -23.19 12.41 -18.39
CA VAL A 646 -24.29 13.37 -18.53
C VAL A 646 -25.16 13.41 -17.29
N ASP A 647 -25.02 14.48 -16.52
CA ASP A 647 -25.64 14.58 -15.20
C ASP A 647 -26.99 15.28 -15.25
N ASN A 648 -27.83 15.00 -14.27
CA ASN A 648 -29.13 15.62 -14.09
C ASN A 648 -29.19 16.36 -12.76
N ILE A 649 -29.12 17.68 -12.80
CA ILE A 649 -29.26 18.54 -11.63
C ILE A 649 -30.75 18.86 -11.44
N THR A 650 -31.30 18.47 -10.29
CA THR A 650 -32.75 18.45 -10.10
C THR A 650 -33.35 19.79 -9.69
N ASP A 651 -32.60 20.63 -8.98
CA ASP A 651 -33.14 21.77 -8.24
C ASP A 651 -32.33 23.08 -8.31
N PHE A 652 -31.35 23.20 -9.22
CA PHE A 652 -30.46 24.37 -9.39
C PHE A 652 -31.14 25.72 -9.10
N ALA A 653 -30.79 26.33 -7.97
CA ALA A 653 -31.43 27.48 -7.37
C ALA A 653 -30.64 28.77 -7.59
N VAL A 654 -31.07 29.85 -6.94
CA VAL A 654 -30.38 31.15 -7.01
C VAL A 654 -29.30 31.18 -5.95
N GLY A 655 -28.05 31.31 -6.38
CA GLY A 655 -26.88 31.32 -5.51
C GLY A 655 -25.91 30.21 -5.90
N ASP A 656 -26.46 29.05 -6.25
CA ASP A 656 -25.73 27.86 -6.68
C ASP A 656 -24.74 28.13 -7.80
N MET A 657 -23.69 27.34 -7.82
CA MET A 657 -22.59 27.45 -8.75
C MET A 657 -22.41 26.15 -9.52
N PHE A 658 -22.08 26.29 -10.80
CA PHE A 658 -21.58 25.23 -11.65
C PHE A 658 -20.07 25.43 -11.78
N ARG A 659 -19.29 24.58 -11.10
CA ARG A 659 -17.83 24.68 -11.06
C ARG A 659 -17.18 23.73 -12.04
N ILE A 660 -16.09 24.16 -12.67
CA ILE A 660 -15.44 23.40 -13.73
C ILE A 660 -13.93 23.45 -13.55
N SER A 661 -13.29 22.28 -13.51
CA SER A 661 -11.84 22.19 -13.43
C SER A 661 -11.18 22.55 -14.77
N ASN A 662 -10.27 23.52 -14.77
CA ASN A 662 -9.53 23.88 -15.97
C ASN A 662 -8.60 22.73 -16.46
N SER A 663 -8.07 21.91 -15.55
CA SER A 663 -7.14 20.82 -15.90
C SER A 663 -7.83 19.66 -16.61
N GLY A 664 -9.06 19.33 -16.23
CA GLY A 664 -9.78 18.17 -16.79
C GLY A 664 -10.46 18.41 -18.13
N PHE A 665 -10.50 19.66 -18.61
CA PHE A 665 -11.09 20.03 -19.90
C PHE A 665 -10.05 20.47 -20.94
N ASN A 666 -8.75 20.32 -20.61
CA ASN A 666 -7.56 20.50 -21.48
C ASN A 666 -7.66 21.66 -22.48
N SER A 667 -8.20 22.79 -22.03
CA SER A 667 -8.41 23.98 -22.82
C SER A 667 -8.18 25.18 -21.92
N SER A 668 -7.56 26.24 -22.43
CA SER A 668 -7.58 27.52 -21.76
C SER A 668 -9.01 28.06 -21.87
N VAL A 669 -9.87 27.63 -20.95
CA VAL A 669 -11.27 28.09 -20.92
C VAL A 669 -11.22 29.59 -20.64
N ALA A 670 -11.39 30.39 -21.69
CA ALA A 670 -11.62 31.81 -21.53
C ALA A 670 -12.97 31.94 -20.82
N GLY A 671 -13.03 32.72 -19.74
CA GLY A 671 -14.30 32.99 -19.05
C GLY A 671 -15.44 33.31 -20.04
N ILE A 672 -16.67 32.98 -19.62
CA ILE A 672 -17.87 32.91 -20.44
C ILE A 672 -18.11 34.21 -21.22
N SER A 673 -18.24 34.12 -22.55
CA SER A 673 -18.60 35.27 -23.38
C SER A 673 -20.00 35.27 -23.97
N ASP A 674 -20.87 34.25 -23.79
CA ASP A 674 -22.28 34.36 -24.23
C ASP A 674 -23.23 33.30 -23.63
N LEU A 675 -24.06 33.72 -22.67
CA LEU A 675 -25.25 32.97 -22.25
C LEU A 675 -26.39 33.26 -23.25
N VAL A 676 -26.52 32.45 -24.30
CA VAL A 676 -27.44 32.71 -25.41
C VAL A 676 -28.91 32.46 -25.02
N ASN A 677 -29.68 33.54 -24.89
CA ASN A 677 -31.14 33.52 -24.91
C ASN A 677 -31.66 33.03 -26.28
N GLY A 678 -32.42 31.93 -26.33
CA GLY A 678 -33.49 31.83 -27.32
C GLY A 678 -34.70 32.62 -26.79
N ILE A 679 -35.28 33.66 -27.40
CA ILE A 679 -35.33 34.13 -28.78
C ILE A 679 -35.74 35.62 -28.73
N THR A 680 -35.20 36.51 -29.57
CA THR A 680 -36.02 37.44 -30.38
C THR A 680 -35.26 38.07 -31.54
N SER A 681 -35.81 37.84 -32.73
CA SER A 681 -35.51 38.42 -34.05
C SER A 681 -34.37 37.78 -34.86
N ALA A 682 -34.80 37.19 -35.98
CA ALA A 682 -34.01 36.60 -37.03
C ALA A 682 -32.84 37.48 -37.48
N VAL A 683 -31.72 36.86 -37.87
CA VAL A 683 -30.95 37.12 -39.10
C VAL A 683 -29.87 36.02 -39.22
N ASN A 684 -29.79 35.42 -40.41
CA ASN A 684 -28.58 34.75 -40.88
C ASN A 684 -27.38 35.68 -40.65
N GLY A 685 -26.55 35.37 -39.66
CA GLY A 685 -25.46 36.25 -39.30
C GLY A 685 -24.64 35.62 -38.20
N ILE A 686 -23.74 34.73 -38.62
CA ILE A 686 -22.54 34.31 -37.90
C ILE A 686 -21.94 35.56 -37.25
N ALA A 687 -22.18 35.75 -35.96
CA ALA A 687 -21.38 36.64 -35.15
C ALA A 687 -20.12 35.84 -34.84
N ASN A 688 -19.03 36.26 -35.45
CA ASN A 688 -17.71 35.69 -35.30
C ASN A 688 -17.26 35.92 -33.85
N LEU A 689 -17.62 35.01 -32.94
CA LEU A 689 -17.06 34.89 -31.61
C LEU A 689 -15.71 34.23 -31.80
N GLY A 690 -14.64 35.01 -31.86
CA GLY A 690 -13.32 34.46 -32.17
C GLY A 690 -12.94 33.32 -31.22
N SER A 691 -12.61 32.15 -31.77
CA SER A 691 -11.76 31.08 -31.20
C SER A 691 -11.81 30.81 -29.68
N SER A 692 -12.95 30.97 -29.00
CA SER A 692 -13.02 30.91 -27.53
C SER A 692 -13.92 29.75 -27.07
N VAL A 693 -13.32 28.79 -26.38
CA VAL A 693 -13.98 27.66 -25.68
C VAL A 693 -14.96 28.19 -24.62
N GLY A 694 -16.16 27.58 -24.47
CA GLY A 694 -17.17 28.09 -23.53
C GLY A 694 -18.37 27.18 -23.28
N PHE A 695 -19.44 27.71 -22.66
CA PHE A 695 -20.64 26.95 -22.26
C PHE A 695 -21.92 27.53 -22.87
N ARG A 696 -22.88 26.66 -23.20
CA ARG A 696 -24.21 27.08 -23.70
C ARG A 696 -25.33 26.37 -22.95
N TYR A 697 -26.26 27.17 -22.42
CA TYR A 697 -27.48 26.69 -21.76
C TYR A 697 -28.71 26.85 -22.67
N PHE A 698 -29.51 25.80 -22.78
CA PHE A 698 -30.76 25.78 -23.56
C PHE A 698 -31.97 25.71 -22.63
N SER A 699 -32.56 26.86 -22.28
CA SER A 699 -33.69 26.96 -21.34
C SER A 699 -34.93 26.13 -21.69
N SER A 700 -35.13 25.77 -22.97
CA SER A 700 -36.24 24.90 -23.38
C SER A 700 -36.06 23.46 -22.91
N SER A 701 -34.83 22.95 -22.92
CA SER A 701 -34.50 21.57 -22.53
C SER A 701 -33.92 21.49 -21.12
N GLY A 702 -33.26 22.54 -20.64
CA GLY A 702 -32.47 22.53 -19.41
C GLY A 702 -30.99 22.19 -19.65
N ASN A 703 -30.59 21.92 -20.89
CA ASN A 703 -29.27 21.34 -21.18
C ASN A 703 -28.16 22.38 -21.11
N ILE A 704 -27.03 22.01 -20.53
CA ILE A 704 -25.76 22.73 -20.52
C ILE A 704 -24.75 21.93 -21.33
N TYR A 705 -24.12 22.60 -22.30
CA TYR A 705 -23.09 22.01 -23.14
C TYR A 705 -21.76 22.75 -22.99
N PHE A 706 -20.68 22.01 -23.12
CA PHE A 706 -19.31 22.51 -23.31
C PHE A 706 -18.96 22.56 -24.80
N ASP A 707 -18.52 23.73 -25.26
CA ASP A 707 -18.04 24.00 -26.61
C ASP A 707 -16.50 23.99 -26.60
N SER A 708 -15.92 22.84 -26.96
CA SER A 708 -14.47 22.59 -26.87
C SER A 708 -13.66 23.20 -28.02
N ASP A 709 -14.29 23.57 -29.13
CA ASP A 709 -13.61 24.11 -30.32
C ASP A 709 -13.81 25.63 -30.51
N GLY A 710 -14.68 26.24 -29.71
CA GLY A 710 -14.99 27.68 -29.74
C GLY A 710 -15.63 28.10 -31.06
N GLY A 711 -16.31 27.16 -31.73
CA GLY A 711 -16.88 27.30 -33.06
C GLY A 711 -18.33 27.78 -33.07
N ASP A 712 -19.00 27.57 -34.21
CA ASP A 712 -20.41 27.90 -34.39
C ASP A 712 -21.38 26.88 -33.76
N PHE A 713 -20.87 25.99 -32.90
CA PHE A 713 -21.60 24.89 -32.27
C PHE A 713 -22.09 23.82 -33.27
N SER A 714 -21.52 23.74 -34.47
CA SER A 714 -21.85 22.68 -35.44
C SER A 714 -21.08 21.37 -35.23
N SER A 715 -19.97 21.41 -34.49
CA SER A 715 -19.13 20.28 -34.07
C SER A 715 -18.54 20.55 -32.68
N GLY A 716 -17.94 19.54 -32.04
CA GLY A 716 -17.10 19.77 -30.84
C GLY A 716 -17.84 20.05 -29.53
N ASN A 717 -19.15 19.78 -29.45
CA ASN A 717 -19.95 20.05 -28.26
C ASN A 717 -20.22 18.77 -27.44
N THR A 718 -19.96 18.85 -26.13
CA THR A 718 -20.27 17.79 -25.18
C THR A 718 -21.44 18.24 -24.31
N LEU A 719 -22.49 17.43 -24.21
CA LEU A 719 -23.55 17.65 -23.22
C LEU A 719 -22.96 17.30 -21.84
N LEU A 720 -22.96 18.25 -20.91
CA LEU A 720 -22.46 18.01 -19.55
C LEU A 720 -23.60 17.67 -18.60
N ALA A 721 -24.64 18.52 -18.57
CA ALA A 721 -25.70 18.37 -17.60
C ALA A 721 -27.06 18.82 -18.13
N THR A 722 -28.12 18.35 -17.48
CA THR A 722 -29.50 18.82 -17.66
C THR A 722 -30.02 19.39 -16.34
N LEU A 723 -30.42 20.66 -16.35
CA LEU A 723 -31.11 21.30 -15.23
C LEU A 723 -32.61 21.02 -15.32
N SER A 724 -33.12 20.09 -14.51
CA SER A 724 -34.51 19.62 -14.57
C SER A 724 -35.54 20.73 -14.32
N ASN A 725 -35.25 21.66 -13.40
CA ASN A 725 -36.12 22.78 -13.05
C ASN A 725 -36.09 23.94 -14.07
N LYS A 726 -35.18 23.90 -15.05
CA LYS A 726 -35.04 24.86 -16.16
C LYS A 726 -35.03 26.31 -15.67
N PRO A 727 -34.02 26.72 -14.88
CA PRO A 727 -34.01 28.04 -14.27
C PRO A 727 -33.96 29.14 -15.34
N PHE A 728 -34.49 30.31 -14.98
CA PHE A 728 -34.43 31.49 -15.84
C PHE A 728 -32.98 31.94 -16.01
N LEU A 729 -32.63 32.51 -17.16
CA LEU A 729 -31.25 32.98 -17.43
C LEU A 729 -30.70 33.95 -16.38
N GLY A 730 -31.57 34.71 -15.70
CA GLY A 730 -31.19 35.60 -14.58
C GLY A 730 -30.50 34.87 -13.43
N THR A 731 -30.93 33.63 -13.16
CA THR A 731 -30.37 32.76 -12.12
C THR A 731 -28.99 32.23 -12.53
N LEU A 732 -28.76 32.02 -13.82
CA LEU A 732 -27.50 31.50 -14.36
C LEU A 732 -26.44 32.59 -14.60
N LEU A 733 -26.83 33.86 -14.51
CA LEU A 733 -25.92 34.99 -14.69
C LEU A 733 -24.99 35.07 -13.47
N ASN A 734 -23.71 34.74 -13.68
CA ASN A 734 -22.63 34.64 -12.68
C ASN A 734 -22.60 33.35 -11.84
N SER A 735 -23.33 32.30 -12.24
CA SER A 735 -23.41 31.02 -11.52
C SER A 735 -22.46 29.94 -12.06
N ILE A 736 -21.48 30.30 -12.89
CA ILE A 736 -20.56 29.34 -13.51
C ILE A 736 -19.16 29.85 -13.30
N GLU A 737 -18.30 29.01 -12.73
CA GLU A 737 -16.93 29.33 -12.39
C GLU A 737 -15.97 28.28 -12.94
N VAL A 738 -14.85 28.75 -13.50
CA VAL A 738 -13.73 27.90 -13.90
C VAL A 738 -12.67 28.02 -12.83
N VAL A 739 -12.29 26.88 -12.25
CA VAL A 739 -11.38 26.76 -11.10
C VAL A 739 -10.04 26.16 -11.52
#